data_AF-A0A8B8PQR9-F1
#
_entry.id   AF-A0A8B8PQR9-F1
#
_cell.length_a   1.000
_cell.length_b   1.000
_cell.length_c   1.000
_cell.angle_alpha   90.00
_cell.angle_beta   90.00
_cell.angle_gamma   90.00
#
_symmetry.space_group_name_H-M   'P 1'
#
loop_
_entity.id
_entity.type
_entity.pdbx_description
1 polymer ?
#
loop_
_entity_poly.entity_id
_entity_poly.type
_entity_poly.pdbx_seq_one_letter_code
_entity_poly.pdbx_strand_id
1 'polypeptide(L)'
;MDSGVYTELEGAVKGQVVVRFPPEASGFLHIGHAKAALLNYHYKTMYEGKFIMRFDDTNPEKEKEDYEEAILHDVRSLGIKWDVMSYTSDHFDLLLEKCTEMIKNGQAYVDNTPPEEMKLEREKRQASKCRSQSVEENLRKWNEMIKSSDEGQKCCVRAKLDFESKNGCLRDPTMYRCKNEPHPRHGHKYKVYPTYDFACPVVDSIEGVTHALRTSEYLDRDPQYYWFIETLKLRKPMIAAYSRLNMMNTVLSKRKLTWLVDEKLVDGWDDPRMPTVQGILRHGLTVEGLKQFIIAQGSSKSIVFMEWDKIWAFNKKCLDPIVPRYTAVESKDAVVVAIENYDGQLTIEIALHPKDASLGKRTVKVSKELLIEQVDAVQLKEGDTATFLSLGNVKINKVTKNENGVVQTISVSLDLDNKDFKKTLKVTWLNKDSVLNANLIYYDHIITKSVLGKEEDFKEFVNKNSKVVVPVYTDPEAKTFEARAIIQYQRKGNFICDYAFNDQTNTVVLNYIPDGTAKNPYTTVVASSGKKPKESSGKPPKGQQQQAPVDPEKAAANLKKQQEKAEAKAKKKEAHAAAKKGPAGDAKPKNPQQGAPGGGKQTKLGIASRKEDNFADWYTEVITRGEMVEYYDVSGCYIFRPWSYAIWERIQSFFDAKIKAIGVENCYFPIFVSQSALEREKNHIADFAPEVAWVTRSGSSELAEPIAIRPTSETVMYPAFAKWLQSHRDLPIRLNQWNNVVRWEFKDPTPFIRTREFLWQEGHTAFATYQEAAEEVDLILEFYASVYEELLAIPVVRGRKSEKEKFPGADFTLTVEGYIGTNGRGIQGATSHHLGQNFSKMFNICYQRPDDSTKKEYAYQNSWGLSTRTIGVLIMTHSDNKGLVLPPRVSPLQIVIIPVGITSSTTPEAKQNLLDACDKLHKSFVAANLRSKLDSTDHQTPGWKFNHYELKGVCVRVELGPKDLEKSQIVACRRDTGEKSNISLATAVEDIGKLLEDIQSSLYAKAKADMDAHQALVTSWEEFLKKLNEKCTLIAPFCGRPECEDNIKKDSVRETSDGSSGPLMGAKSLCIPKHQPAAKLTDSSKCIHPSCNVKPKSWCLFGRSY
;
A
#
# COMPACT_ATOMS: atom_id res chain seq x y z
N MET A 1 -6.23 21.78 -4.22
CA MET A 1 -6.49 21.62 -2.78
C MET A 1 -7.60 20.59 -2.72
N ASP A 2 -7.23 19.33 -2.53
CA ASP A 2 -8.21 18.25 -2.41
C ASP A 2 -8.83 18.39 -1.03
N SER A 3 -10.14 18.69 -0.98
CA SER A 3 -10.91 18.69 0.24
C SER A 3 -10.89 17.28 0.83
N GLY A 4 -10.24 17.10 1.97
CA GLY A 4 -10.22 15.81 2.69
C GLY A 4 -11.64 15.30 2.98
N VAL A 5 -11.78 13.97 2.99
CA VAL A 5 -13.05 13.26 3.26
C VAL A 5 -13.36 13.37 4.75
N TYR A 6 -13.96 14.48 5.16
CA TYR A 6 -14.55 14.60 6.49
C TYR A 6 -16.01 14.19 6.46
N THR A 7 -16.39 13.37 7.43
CA THR A 7 -17.81 13.17 7.74
C THR A 7 -18.29 14.36 8.57
N GLU A 8 -19.37 15.00 8.12
CA GLU A 8 -20.10 15.96 8.96
C GLU A 8 -20.52 15.27 10.26
N LEU A 9 -20.48 16.02 11.37
CA LEU A 9 -20.99 15.53 12.64
C LEU A 9 -22.51 15.44 12.54
N GLU A 10 -23.04 14.23 12.71
CA GLU A 10 -24.48 13.96 12.60
C GLU A 10 -25.26 14.82 13.60
N GLY A 11 -26.25 15.58 13.13
CA GLY A 11 -27.05 16.46 14.00
C GLY A 11 -26.31 17.69 14.53
N ALA A 12 -25.10 17.99 14.02
CA ALA A 12 -24.35 19.16 14.44
C ALA A 12 -25.01 20.47 13.96
N VAL A 13 -25.27 21.36 14.91
CA VAL A 13 -25.75 22.72 14.66
C VAL A 13 -24.63 23.70 14.96
N LYS A 14 -24.36 24.58 14.00
CA LYS A 14 -23.36 25.64 14.12
C LYS A 14 -23.64 26.51 15.36
N GLY A 15 -22.62 26.81 16.16
CA GLY A 15 -22.71 27.51 17.44
C GLY A 15 -23.09 26.62 18.64
N GLN A 16 -23.56 25.39 18.42
CA GLN A 16 -24.05 24.50 19.49
C GLN A 16 -23.19 23.24 19.69
N VAL A 17 -22.22 22.98 18.81
CA VAL A 17 -21.33 21.83 18.96
C VAL A 17 -20.44 22.00 20.19
N VAL A 18 -20.38 20.96 21.03
CA VAL A 18 -19.47 20.88 22.18
C VAL A 18 -18.71 19.57 22.07
N VAL A 19 -17.39 19.69 21.98
CA VAL A 19 -16.44 18.58 21.87
C VAL A 19 -15.44 18.65 23.00
N ARG A 20 -14.75 17.54 23.29
CA ARG A 20 -13.74 17.48 24.35
C ARG A 20 -12.52 16.67 23.97
N PHE A 21 -11.37 17.11 24.45
CA PHE A 21 -10.14 16.32 24.48
C PHE A 21 -9.88 15.87 25.93
N PRO A 22 -10.10 14.58 26.26
CA PRO A 22 -10.01 14.08 27.63
C PRO A 22 -8.76 13.22 27.90
N PRO A 23 -7.52 13.75 27.95
CA PRO A 23 -6.34 12.93 28.26
C PRO A 23 -6.25 12.55 29.74
N GLU A 24 -5.67 11.37 30.01
CA GLU A 24 -5.17 10.98 31.34
C GLU A 24 -3.74 11.54 31.52
N ALA A 25 -3.48 12.18 32.66
CA ALA A 25 -2.18 12.76 33.03
C ALA A 25 -1.13 11.70 33.45
N SER A 26 -0.98 10.66 32.64
CA SER A 26 -0.10 9.50 32.87
C SER A 26 1.18 9.50 32.03
N GLY A 27 1.48 10.61 31.35
CA GLY A 27 2.67 10.79 30.50
C GLY A 27 2.43 11.75 29.34
N PHE A 28 3.52 12.14 28.65
CA PHE A 28 3.53 13.11 27.55
C PHE A 28 2.61 12.75 26.38
N LEU A 29 2.16 13.78 25.64
CA LEU A 29 1.40 13.56 24.42
C LEU A 29 2.30 13.04 23.30
N HIS A 30 1.71 12.24 22.42
CA HIS A 30 2.34 11.73 21.21
C HIS A 30 1.46 12.01 20.01
N ILE A 31 1.96 11.73 18.80
CA ILE A 31 1.28 12.05 17.55
C ILE A 31 -0.16 11.49 17.47
N GLY A 32 -0.42 10.31 18.07
CA GLY A 32 -1.78 9.78 18.22
C GLY A 32 -2.72 10.66 19.05
N HIS A 33 -2.23 11.27 20.14
CA HIS A 33 -2.98 12.25 20.93
C HIS A 33 -3.13 13.58 20.19
N ALA A 34 -2.09 14.00 19.44
CA ALA A 34 -2.17 15.19 18.59
C ALA A 34 -3.31 15.07 17.57
N LYS A 35 -3.49 13.89 16.95
CA LYS A 35 -4.65 13.60 16.10
C LYS A 35 -5.97 13.82 16.84
N ALA A 36 -6.13 13.25 18.03
CA ALA A 36 -7.34 13.38 18.82
C ALA A 36 -7.65 14.85 19.17
N ALA A 37 -6.65 15.59 19.65
CA ALA A 37 -6.79 16.98 20.05
C ALA A 37 -7.11 17.89 18.85
N LEU A 38 -6.36 17.75 17.75
CA LEU A 38 -6.55 18.55 16.53
C LEU A 38 -7.87 18.24 15.83
N LEU A 39 -8.35 16.99 15.85
CA LEU A 39 -9.64 16.63 15.27
C LEU A 39 -10.80 17.26 16.06
N ASN A 40 -10.78 17.17 17.39
CA ASN A 40 -11.77 17.86 18.22
C ASN A 40 -11.70 19.37 17.99
N TYR A 41 -10.50 19.95 17.93
CA TYR A 41 -10.34 21.38 17.70
C TYR A 41 -10.83 21.81 16.31
N HIS A 42 -10.59 20.99 15.28
CA HIS A 42 -11.09 21.22 13.94
C HIS A 42 -12.63 21.31 13.91
N TYR A 43 -13.32 20.34 14.52
CA TYR A 43 -14.78 20.38 14.57
C TYR A 43 -15.32 21.54 15.41
N LYS A 44 -14.62 21.93 16.49
CA LYS A 44 -14.94 23.17 17.20
C LYS A 44 -14.87 24.38 16.27
N THR A 45 -13.79 24.54 15.51
CA THR A 45 -13.64 25.66 14.58
C THR A 45 -14.68 25.61 13.45
N MET A 46 -14.88 24.44 12.84
CA MET A 46 -15.79 24.24 11.71
C MET A 46 -17.24 24.60 12.06
N TYR A 47 -17.69 24.20 13.25
CA TYR A 47 -19.06 24.43 13.71
C TYR A 47 -19.18 25.63 14.66
N GLU A 48 -18.15 26.47 14.80
CA GLU A 48 -18.14 27.61 15.75
C GLU A 48 -18.60 27.20 17.17
N GLY A 49 -18.19 26.01 17.59
CA GLY A 49 -18.60 25.38 18.84
C GLY A 49 -17.71 25.69 20.04
N LYS A 50 -17.83 24.88 21.09
CA LYS A 50 -17.00 24.91 22.30
C LYS A 50 -16.09 23.68 22.38
N PHE A 51 -14.88 23.88 22.86
CA PHE A 51 -13.87 22.87 23.10
C PHE A 51 -13.55 22.78 24.59
N ILE A 52 -13.78 21.61 25.17
CA ILE A 52 -13.44 21.31 26.57
C ILE A 52 -12.09 20.60 26.62
N MET A 53 -11.15 21.16 27.36
CA MET A 53 -9.95 20.45 27.81
C MET A 53 -10.29 19.78 29.13
N ARG A 54 -10.35 18.44 29.15
CA ARG A 54 -10.70 17.69 30.36
C ARG A 54 -9.57 16.78 30.78
N PHE A 55 -9.14 16.81 32.03
CA PHE A 55 -8.31 15.72 32.55
C PHE A 55 -9.21 14.57 33.03
N ASP A 56 -8.96 13.37 32.51
CA ASP A 56 -9.65 12.16 32.95
C ASP A 56 -8.91 11.55 34.15
N ASP A 57 -8.98 12.28 35.26
CA ASP A 57 -8.24 12.08 36.49
C ASP A 57 -8.94 11.09 37.44
N THR A 58 -9.21 9.87 36.94
CA THR A 58 -9.94 8.83 37.69
C THR A 58 -9.03 7.77 38.33
N ASN A 59 -7.71 7.92 38.22
CA ASN A 59 -6.74 6.93 38.68
C ASN A 59 -5.54 7.55 39.42
N PRO A 60 -5.60 7.71 40.75
CA PRO A 60 -4.63 8.47 41.53
C PRO A 60 -3.19 7.91 41.46
N GLU A 61 -3.01 6.61 41.21
CA GLU A 61 -1.67 5.99 41.10
C GLU A 61 -0.85 6.46 39.90
N LYS A 62 -1.52 6.88 38.81
CA LYS A 62 -0.85 7.15 37.53
C LYS A 62 -0.70 8.63 37.21
N GLU A 63 -1.42 9.47 37.93
CA GLU A 63 -1.49 10.90 37.67
C GLU A 63 -0.37 11.64 38.40
N LYS A 64 0.28 12.56 37.69
CA LYS A 64 1.29 13.45 38.26
C LYS A 64 1.06 14.86 37.75
N GLU A 65 1.21 15.84 38.63
CA GLU A 65 1.06 17.27 38.32
C GLU A 65 1.99 17.70 37.18
N ASP A 66 3.23 17.20 37.16
CA ASP A 66 4.20 17.44 36.09
C ASP A 66 3.68 17.04 34.68
N TYR A 67 2.87 15.98 34.59
CA TYR A 67 2.30 15.56 33.32
C TYR A 67 1.11 16.41 32.89
N GLU A 68 0.34 16.99 33.81
CA GLU A 68 -0.73 17.93 33.46
C GLU A 68 -0.14 19.15 32.76
N GLU A 69 0.87 19.79 33.37
CA GLU A 69 1.53 20.96 32.78
C GLU A 69 2.21 20.62 31.45
N ALA A 70 2.85 19.45 31.32
CA ALA A 70 3.42 19.00 30.05
C ALA A 70 2.35 18.81 28.96
N ILE A 71 1.20 18.23 29.29
CA ILE A 71 0.08 18.06 28.35
C ILE A 71 -0.48 19.41 27.92
N LEU A 72 -0.67 20.34 28.87
CA LEU A 72 -1.15 21.69 28.56
C LEU A 72 -0.16 22.46 27.69
N HIS A 73 1.13 22.34 27.97
CA HIS A 73 2.19 22.87 27.12
C HIS A 73 2.06 22.31 25.70
N ASP A 74 1.97 20.99 25.53
CA ASP A 74 1.84 20.34 24.20
C ASP A 74 0.60 20.80 23.43
N VAL A 75 -0.55 20.91 24.10
CA VAL A 75 -1.80 21.40 23.51
C VAL A 75 -1.65 22.85 23.04
N ARG A 76 -1.00 23.71 23.85
CA ARG A 76 -0.69 25.10 23.45
C ARG A 76 0.28 25.13 22.26
N SER A 77 1.30 24.28 22.25
CA SER A 77 2.26 24.18 21.14
C SER A 77 1.60 23.74 19.82
N LEU A 78 0.50 22.96 19.89
CA LEU A 78 -0.33 22.61 18.72
C LEU A 78 -1.25 23.75 18.25
N GLY A 79 -1.20 24.91 18.91
CA GLY A 79 -2.05 26.07 18.63
C GLY A 79 -3.52 25.84 18.95
N ILE A 80 -3.82 24.95 19.90
CA ILE A 80 -5.18 24.64 20.35
C ILE A 80 -5.52 25.55 21.53
N LYS A 81 -6.69 26.19 21.46
CA LYS A 81 -7.27 26.98 22.55
C LYS A 81 -8.55 26.30 23.01
N TRP A 82 -8.66 26.03 24.31
CA TRP A 82 -9.87 25.49 24.92
C TRP A 82 -10.72 26.61 25.51
N ASP A 83 -12.03 26.40 25.51
CA ASP A 83 -13.00 27.35 26.03
C ASP A 83 -13.36 27.03 27.50
N VAL A 84 -13.24 25.76 27.89
CA VAL A 84 -13.49 25.27 29.25
C VAL A 84 -12.37 24.33 29.67
N MET A 85 -11.88 24.49 30.90
CA MET A 85 -11.04 23.51 31.58
C MET A 85 -11.90 22.75 32.59
N SER A 86 -11.79 21.43 32.63
CA SER A 86 -12.49 20.61 33.63
C SER A 86 -11.68 19.39 34.02
N TYR A 87 -12.04 18.80 35.15
CA TYR A 87 -11.46 17.57 35.67
C TYR A 87 -12.59 16.61 35.97
N THR A 88 -12.41 15.33 35.65
CA THR A 88 -13.41 14.30 35.98
C THR A 88 -13.63 14.22 37.48
N SER A 89 -12.59 14.50 38.26
CA SER A 89 -12.64 14.60 39.72
C SER A 89 -13.47 15.76 40.27
N ASP A 90 -13.75 16.80 39.47
CA ASP A 90 -14.70 17.86 39.85
C ASP A 90 -16.12 17.29 40.02
N HIS A 91 -16.40 16.13 39.43
CA HIS A 91 -17.70 15.46 39.43
C HIS A 91 -17.76 14.22 40.33
N PHE A 92 -16.75 13.95 41.17
CA PHE A 92 -16.72 12.74 42.00
C PHE A 92 -17.90 12.60 42.97
N ASP A 93 -18.33 13.70 43.59
CA ASP A 93 -19.49 13.68 44.49
C ASP A 93 -20.77 13.28 43.72
N LEU A 94 -20.97 13.79 42.50
CA LEU A 94 -22.08 13.40 41.63
C LEU A 94 -21.97 11.93 41.18
N LEU A 95 -20.76 11.47 40.82
CA LEU A 95 -20.54 10.08 40.38
C LEU A 95 -20.81 9.08 41.53
N LEU A 96 -20.47 9.44 42.77
CA LEU A 96 -20.80 8.67 43.96
C LEU A 96 -22.31 8.59 44.19
N GLU A 97 -23.02 9.71 44.05
CA GLU A 97 -24.48 9.77 44.13
C GLU A 97 -25.12 8.85 43.08
N LYS A 98 -24.68 8.95 41.81
CA LYS A 98 -25.20 8.15 40.69
C LYS A 98 -24.93 6.66 40.87
N CYS A 99 -23.75 6.28 41.37
CA CYS A 99 -23.44 4.90 41.72
C CYS A 99 -24.39 4.37 42.81
N THR A 100 -24.62 5.17 43.86
CA THR A 100 -25.52 4.84 44.96
C THR A 100 -26.97 4.69 44.48
N GLU A 101 -27.43 5.56 43.59
CA GLU A 101 -28.73 5.48 42.93
C GLU A 101 -28.89 4.15 42.16
N MET A 102 -27.88 3.76 41.37
CA MET A 102 -27.93 2.51 40.61
C MET A 102 -27.95 1.27 41.50
N ILE A 103 -27.23 1.28 42.63
CA ILE A 103 -27.29 0.19 43.61
C ILE A 103 -28.71 0.10 44.21
N LYS A 104 -29.30 1.23 44.62
CA LYS A 104 -30.67 1.28 45.17
C LYS A 104 -31.72 0.75 44.19
N ASN A 105 -31.54 1.03 42.90
CA ASN A 105 -32.42 0.57 41.84
C ASN A 105 -32.14 -0.87 41.37
N GLY A 106 -31.19 -1.57 42.00
CA GLY A 106 -30.82 -2.95 41.67
C GLY A 106 -30.05 -3.11 40.35
N GLN A 107 -29.60 -1.99 39.77
CA GLN A 107 -28.87 -1.89 38.49
C GLN A 107 -27.35 -2.06 38.63
N ALA A 108 -26.84 -2.08 39.87
CA ALA A 108 -25.45 -2.36 40.20
C ALA A 108 -25.38 -3.22 41.47
N TYR A 109 -24.26 -3.90 41.68
CA TYR A 109 -24.01 -4.72 42.86
C TYR A 109 -22.54 -4.65 43.27
N VAL A 110 -22.24 -4.97 44.53
CA VAL A 110 -20.89 -4.98 45.09
C VAL A 110 -20.34 -6.41 45.05
N ASP A 111 -19.22 -6.58 44.37
CA ASP A 111 -18.58 -7.86 44.09
C ASP A 111 -17.26 -7.94 44.83
N ASN A 112 -17.10 -8.96 45.68
CA ASN A 112 -15.86 -9.26 46.41
C ASN A 112 -15.14 -10.50 45.86
N THR A 113 -15.53 -10.95 44.67
CA THR A 113 -14.85 -12.04 43.96
C THR A 113 -13.42 -11.60 43.60
N PRO A 114 -12.39 -12.41 43.89
CA PRO A 114 -11.01 -12.08 43.52
C PRO A 114 -10.86 -11.77 42.02
N PRO A 115 -10.00 -10.81 41.61
CA PRO A 115 -9.91 -10.35 40.22
C PRO A 115 -9.69 -11.47 39.17
N GLU A 116 -8.87 -12.47 39.48
CA GLU A 116 -8.61 -13.59 38.56
C GLU A 116 -9.81 -14.52 38.42
N GLU A 117 -10.53 -14.79 39.52
CA GLU A 117 -11.78 -15.57 39.48
C GLU A 117 -12.86 -14.80 38.72
N MET A 118 -13.00 -13.50 38.96
CA MET A 118 -13.93 -12.63 38.24
C MET A 118 -13.64 -12.60 36.73
N LYS A 119 -12.36 -12.60 36.33
CA LYS A 119 -11.96 -12.70 34.93
C LYS A 119 -12.40 -14.04 34.32
N LEU A 120 -12.17 -15.15 35.01
CA LEU A 120 -12.60 -16.49 34.58
C LEU A 120 -14.13 -16.58 34.47
N GLU A 121 -14.87 -16.05 35.43
CA GLU A 121 -16.34 -15.97 35.38
C GLU A 121 -16.80 -15.20 34.15
N ARG A 122 -16.19 -14.05 33.86
CA ARG A 122 -16.51 -13.24 32.65
C ARG A 122 -16.16 -13.97 31.36
N GLU A 123 -15.07 -14.73 31.30
CA GLU A 123 -14.69 -15.55 30.15
C GLU A 123 -15.67 -16.71 29.92
N LYS A 124 -16.06 -17.38 31.01
CA LYS A 124 -17.04 -18.49 31.01
C LYS A 124 -18.49 -18.03 30.91
N ARG A 125 -18.75 -16.71 30.93
CA ARG A 125 -20.10 -16.12 30.92
C ARG A 125 -20.96 -16.60 32.09
N GLN A 126 -20.32 -16.68 33.25
CA GLN A 126 -20.94 -17.09 34.50
C GLN A 126 -21.26 -15.85 35.34
N ALA A 127 -22.45 -15.83 35.94
CA ALA A 127 -22.80 -14.79 36.89
C ALA A 127 -21.97 -14.93 38.17
N SER A 128 -21.45 -13.81 38.68
CA SER A 128 -20.82 -13.78 40.00
C SER A 128 -21.82 -14.18 41.08
N LYS A 129 -21.35 -14.87 42.11
CA LYS A 129 -22.14 -15.23 43.31
C LYS A 129 -22.72 -13.98 44.00
N CYS A 130 -22.08 -12.83 43.81
CA CYS A 130 -22.49 -11.55 44.38
C CYS A 130 -23.64 -10.88 43.61
N ARG A 131 -23.93 -11.32 42.38
CA ARG A 131 -24.87 -10.64 41.47
C ARG A 131 -26.31 -10.63 42.00
N SER A 132 -26.71 -11.66 42.75
CA SER A 132 -28.06 -11.83 43.33
C SER A 132 -28.21 -11.32 44.76
N GLN A 133 -27.20 -10.61 45.31
CA GLN A 133 -27.28 -10.00 46.64
C GLN A 133 -28.43 -8.97 46.73
N SER A 134 -29.01 -8.82 47.92
CA SER A 134 -30.05 -7.82 48.18
C SER A 134 -29.50 -6.39 48.08
N VAL A 135 -30.38 -5.42 47.88
CA VAL A 135 -30.01 -4.00 47.80
C VAL A 135 -29.37 -3.53 49.11
N GLU A 136 -29.89 -3.96 50.25
CA GLU A 136 -29.40 -3.61 51.58
C GLU A 136 -27.97 -4.09 51.79
N GLU A 137 -27.66 -5.33 51.40
CA GLU A 137 -26.32 -5.88 51.53
C GLU A 137 -25.32 -5.21 50.57
N ASN A 138 -25.75 -4.86 49.34
CA ASN A 138 -24.93 -4.09 48.41
C ASN A 138 -24.64 -2.69 48.96
N LEU A 139 -25.63 -2.00 49.57
CA LEU A 139 -25.42 -0.69 50.19
C LEU A 139 -24.50 -0.77 51.41
N ARG A 140 -24.61 -1.83 52.24
CA ARG A 140 -23.68 -2.07 53.35
C ARG A 140 -22.25 -2.16 52.85
N LYS A 141 -21.98 -3.06 51.89
CA LYS A 141 -20.64 -3.25 51.32
C LYS A 141 -20.12 -2.00 50.59
N TRP A 142 -21.00 -1.26 49.91
CA TRP A 142 -20.64 0.01 49.27
C TRP A 142 -20.18 1.06 50.29
N ASN A 143 -20.87 1.18 51.43
CA ASN A 143 -20.43 2.06 52.53
C ASN A 143 -19.08 1.60 53.11
N GLU A 144 -18.83 0.29 53.19
CA GLU A 144 -17.53 -0.24 53.60
C GLU A 144 -16.41 0.08 52.58
N MET A 145 -16.72 0.03 51.28
CA MET A 145 -15.81 0.52 50.23
C MET A 145 -15.49 2.01 50.39
N ILE A 146 -16.49 2.88 50.61
CA ILE A 146 -16.30 4.33 50.80
C ILE A 146 -15.37 4.62 51.99
N LYS A 147 -15.52 3.86 53.09
CA LYS A 147 -14.64 3.96 54.27
C LYS A 147 -13.26 3.35 54.05
N SER A 148 -13.07 2.58 52.98
CA SER A 148 -11.88 1.75 52.73
C SER A 148 -11.57 0.78 53.88
N SER A 149 -12.59 0.15 54.47
CA SER A 149 -12.36 -0.90 55.47
C SER A 149 -11.69 -2.13 54.84
N ASP A 150 -11.15 -3.03 55.67
CA ASP A 150 -10.50 -4.26 55.17
C ASP A 150 -11.42 -5.13 54.31
N GLU A 151 -12.74 -5.06 54.54
CA GLU A 151 -13.76 -5.69 53.69
C GLU A 151 -13.95 -4.89 52.39
N GLY A 152 -14.13 -3.57 52.51
CA GLY A 152 -14.33 -2.66 51.37
C GLY A 152 -13.20 -2.71 50.35
N GLN A 153 -11.94 -2.77 50.81
CA GLN A 153 -10.77 -2.83 49.93
C GLN A 153 -10.70 -4.08 49.03
N LYS A 154 -11.43 -5.14 49.39
CA LYS A 154 -11.53 -6.38 48.60
C LYS A 154 -12.70 -6.35 47.61
N CYS A 155 -13.47 -5.27 47.60
CA CYS A 155 -14.70 -5.15 46.82
C CYS A 155 -14.53 -4.21 45.62
N CYS A 156 -15.38 -4.39 44.61
CA CYS A 156 -15.61 -3.44 43.54
C CYS A 156 -17.12 -3.32 43.28
N VAL A 157 -17.57 -2.20 42.69
CA VAL A 157 -18.96 -2.10 42.22
C VAL A 157 -19.01 -2.52 40.76
N ARG A 158 -19.97 -3.37 40.39
CA ARG A 158 -20.20 -3.80 39.01
C ARG A 158 -21.61 -3.43 38.57
N ALA A 159 -21.72 -2.98 37.33
CA ALA A 159 -23.01 -2.76 36.69
C ALA A 159 -23.68 -4.11 36.41
N LYS A 160 -25.01 -4.18 36.55
CA LYS A 160 -25.80 -5.40 36.31
C LYS A 160 -26.41 -5.33 34.90
N LEU A 161 -25.61 -5.67 33.90
CA LEU A 161 -26.02 -5.77 32.49
C LEU A 161 -26.25 -7.25 32.16
N ASP A 162 -25.59 -7.75 31.11
CA ASP A 162 -25.74 -9.08 30.55
C ASP A 162 -24.41 -9.84 30.64
N PHE A 163 -24.29 -10.66 31.67
CA PHE A 163 -23.10 -11.51 31.88
C PHE A 163 -22.95 -12.60 30.79
N GLU A 164 -24.01 -12.91 30.04
CA GLU A 164 -24.01 -13.88 28.95
C GLU A 164 -23.69 -13.27 27.58
N SER A 165 -23.57 -11.94 27.53
CA SER A 165 -23.43 -11.19 26.28
C SER A 165 -22.28 -11.69 25.43
N LYS A 166 -22.52 -11.78 24.12
CA LYS A 166 -21.43 -12.02 23.15
C LYS A 166 -20.40 -10.89 23.17
N ASN A 167 -20.83 -9.66 23.49
CA ASN A 167 -19.94 -8.53 23.70
C ASN A 167 -19.37 -8.54 25.13
N GLY A 168 -18.06 -8.76 25.25
CA GLY A 168 -17.38 -8.86 26.56
C GLY A 168 -17.42 -7.57 27.40
N CYS A 169 -17.61 -6.41 26.80
CA CYS A 169 -17.73 -5.12 27.50
C CYS A 169 -19.06 -4.99 28.25
N LEU A 170 -20.10 -5.74 27.86
CA LEU A 170 -21.41 -5.74 28.51
C LEU A 170 -21.53 -6.76 29.65
N ARG A 171 -20.49 -7.58 29.87
CA ARG A 171 -20.47 -8.60 30.92
C ARG A 171 -20.16 -8.01 32.28
N ASP A 172 -21.18 -7.41 32.88
CA ASP A 172 -21.20 -6.79 34.20
C ASP A 172 -19.90 -6.01 34.50
N PRO A 173 -19.63 -4.91 33.77
CA PRO A 173 -18.39 -4.16 33.89
C PRO A 173 -18.25 -3.45 35.24
N THR A 174 -17.02 -3.33 35.72
CA THR A 174 -16.68 -2.61 36.95
C THR A 174 -16.93 -1.11 36.81
N MET A 175 -17.63 -0.52 37.77
CA MET A 175 -17.93 0.91 37.87
C MET A 175 -17.02 1.64 38.87
N TYR A 176 -16.70 1.00 40.00
CA TYR A 176 -15.89 1.60 41.07
C TYR A 176 -14.90 0.59 41.67
N ARG A 177 -13.76 1.10 42.13
CA ARG A 177 -12.70 0.34 42.80
C ARG A 177 -12.14 1.13 43.99
N CYS A 178 -11.68 0.44 45.03
CA CYS A 178 -10.94 1.07 46.13
C CYS A 178 -9.48 1.32 45.73
N LYS A 179 -8.97 2.51 46.06
CA LYS A 179 -7.56 2.91 45.93
C LYS A 179 -7.23 3.79 47.14
N ASN A 180 -6.10 3.52 47.80
CA ASN A 180 -5.73 4.21 49.03
C ASN A 180 -4.81 5.41 48.80
N GLU A 181 -4.23 5.48 47.59
CA GLU A 181 -3.34 6.53 47.13
C GLU A 181 -4.02 7.90 47.17
N PRO A 182 -3.31 8.98 47.56
CA PRO A 182 -3.86 10.31 47.50
C PRO A 182 -4.10 10.74 46.05
N HIS A 183 -5.25 11.35 45.79
CA HIS A 183 -5.53 12.00 44.52
C HIS A 183 -4.75 13.32 44.40
N PRO A 184 -4.14 13.65 43.25
CA PRO A 184 -3.36 14.88 43.09
C PRO A 184 -4.10 16.15 43.52
N ARG A 185 -5.38 16.27 43.16
CA ARG A 185 -6.23 17.43 43.49
C ARG A 185 -6.98 17.36 44.82
N HIS A 186 -7.36 16.15 45.26
CA HIS A 186 -8.31 15.96 46.37
C HIS A 186 -7.68 15.29 47.59
N GLY A 187 -6.38 15.01 47.54
CA GLY A 187 -5.64 14.29 48.57
C GLY A 187 -6.35 12.98 48.94
N HIS A 188 -6.61 12.79 50.22
CA HIS A 188 -7.27 11.59 50.74
C HIS A 188 -8.80 11.71 50.92
N LYS A 189 -9.44 12.74 50.34
CA LYS A 189 -10.90 12.95 50.46
C LYS A 189 -11.69 11.71 50.01
N TYR A 190 -11.24 11.06 48.95
CA TYR A 190 -11.88 9.87 48.38
C TYR A 190 -11.01 8.64 48.56
N LYS A 191 -11.65 7.48 48.71
CA LYS A 191 -10.99 6.15 48.78
C LYS A 191 -11.51 5.16 47.73
N VAL A 192 -12.55 5.57 47.01
CA VAL A 192 -13.17 4.84 45.92
C VAL A 192 -13.14 5.71 44.69
N TYR A 193 -12.76 5.13 43.56
CA TYR A 193 -12.58 5.87 42.32
C TYR A 193 -13.38 5.20 41.21
N PRO A 194 -14.12 5.99 40.40
CA PRO A 194 -14.88 5.47 39.29
C PRO A 194 -13.94 4.93 38.21
N THR A 195 -14.41 3.98 37.40
CA THR A 195 -13.75 3.58 36.17
C THR A 195 -14.12 4.55 35.04
N TYR A 196 -13.25 4.65 34.04
CA TYR A 196 -13.49 5.44 32.83
C TYR A 196 -14.84 5.13 32.17
N ASP A 197 -15.20 3.85 32.07
CA ASP A 197 -16.43 3.44 31.39
C ASP A 197 -17.72 3.90 32.11
N PHE A 198 -17.65 4.15 33.42
CA PHE A 198 -18.75 4.74 34.19
C PHE A 198 -18.68 6.27 34.21
N ALA A 199 -17.50 6.85 34.46
CA ALA A 199 -17.35 8.31 34.60
C ALA A 199 -17.59 9.05 33.29
N CYS A 200 -16.99 8.58 32.18
CA CYS A 200 -17.01 9.28 30.90
C CYS A 200 -18.43 9.59 30.37
N PRO A 201 -19.40 8.65 30.32
CA PRO A 201 -20.75 8.96 29.85
C PRO A 201 -21.47 9.98 30.75
N VAL A 202 -21.34 9.87 32.07
CA VAL A 202 -21.99 10.79 33.01
C VAL A 202 -21.44 12.19 32.83
N VAL A 203 -20.11 12.34 32.82
CA VAL A 203 -19.45 13.65 32.72
C VAL A 203 -19.65 14.28 31.34
N ASP A 204 -19.57 13.51 30.25
CA ASP A 204 -19.89 14.00 28.90
C ASP A 204 -21.33 14.55 28.84
N SER A 205 -22.29 13.87 29.47
CA SER A 205 -23.68 14.36 29.57
C SER A 205 -23.76 15.70 30.31
N ILE A 206 -23.17 15.78 31.50
CA ILE A 206 -23.27 16.93 32.41
C ILE A 206 -22.55 18.17 31.87
N GLU A 207 -21.38 17.99 31.27
CA GLU A 207 -20.60 19.09 30.67
C GLU A 207 -21.18 19.61 29.35
N GLY A 208 -22.31 19.04 28.89
CA GLY A 208 -22.95 19.49 27.67
C GLY A 208 -22.25 19.03 26.38
N VAL A 209 -21.33 18.06 26.45
CA VAL A 209 -20.69 17.46 25.26
C VAL A 209 -21.78 16.97 24.31
N THR A 210 -21.83 17.51 23.10
CA THR A 210 -22.79 17.06 22.08
C THR A 210 -22.20 15.93 21.26
N HIS A 211 -20.89 15.99 20.97
CA HIS A 211 -20.19 14.99 20.18
C HIS A 211 -18.95 14.46 20.92
N ALA A 212 -19.07 13.24 21.42
CA ALA A 212 -18.00 12.49 22.06
C ALA A 212 -17.14 11.81 20.98
N LEU A 213 -16.07 12.46 20.55
CA LEU A 213 -15.13 11.86 19.61
C LEU A 213 -14.30 10.78 20.31
N ARG A 214 -14.33 9.56 19.79
CA ARG A 214 -13.64 8.39 20.38
C ARG A 214 -12.93 7.56 19.30
N THR A 215 -11.86 6.88 19.69
CA THR A 215 -11.19 5.97 18.77
C THR A 215 -12.02 4.70 18.54
N SER A 216 -11.86 4.08 17.38
CA SER A 216 -12.63 2.89 16.97
C SER A 216 -12.47 1.67 17.88
N GLU A 217 -11.44 1.64 18.74
CA GLU A 217 -11.24 0.59 19.74
C GLU A 217 -12.30 0.61 20.85
N TYR A 218 -13.05 1.71 20.98
CA TYR A 218 -14.13 1.83 21.94
C TYR A 218 -15.50 1.40 21.37
N LEU A 219 -15.59 0.96 20.10
CA LEU A 219 -16.87 0.58 19.49
C LEU A 219 -17.64 -0.47 20.32
N ASP A 220 -16.95 -1.50 20.81
CA ASP A 220 -17.56 -2.53 21.65
C ASP A 220 -18.07 -1.98 23.00
N ARG A 221 -17.60 -0.80 23.43
CA ARG A 221 -18.01 -0.10 24.64
C ARG A 221 -19.08 0.96 24.40
N ASP A 222 -19.45 1.26 23.16
CA ASP A 222 -20.50 2.24 22.86
C ASP A 222 -21.89 1.81 23.38
N PRO A 223 -22.31 0.53 23.28
CA PRO A 223 -23.56 0.10 23.91
C PRO A 223 -23.52 0.22 25.43
N GLN A 224 -22.37 0.01 26.06
CA GLN A 224 -22.16 0.20 27.51
C GLN A 224 -22.29 1.68 27.89
N TYR A 225 -21.70 2.58 27.09
CA TYR A 225 -21.78 4.03 27.28
C TYR A 225 -23.25 4.49 27.27
N TYR A 226 -24.01 4.07 26.25
CA TYR A 226 -25.42 4.44 26.15
C TYR A 226 -26.30 3.78 27.21
N TRP A 227 -25.97 2.55 27.65
CA TRP A 227 -26.66 1.92 28.76
C TRP A 227 -26.58 2.77 30.04
N PHE A 228 -25.40 3.32 30.38
CA PHE A 228 -25.29 4.22 31.54
C PHE A 228 -26.13 5.49 31.39
N ILE A 229 -26.14 6.10 30.20
CA ILE A 229 -26.94 7.29 29.90
C ILE A 229 -28.43 7.01 30.08
N GLU A 230 -28.94 5.93 29.49
CA GLU A 230 -30.36 5.56 29.53
C GLU A 230 -30.80 5.15 30.94
N THR A 231 -29.95 4.38 31.63
CA THR A 231 -30.20 3.89 33.00
C THR A 231 -30.29 5.04 34.00
N LEU A 232 -29.41 6.04 33.88
CA LEU A 232 -29.38 7.22 34.74
C LEU A 232 -30.26 8.38 34.23
N LYS A 233 -30.98 8.18 33.12
CA LYS A 233 -31.86 9.18 32.46
C LYS A 233 -31.14 10.50 32.17
N LEU A 234 -29.91 10.40 31.66
CA LEU A 234 -29.04 11.53 31.36
C LEU A 234 -29.22 12.02 29.91
N ARG A 235 -28.75 13.23 29.62
CA ARG A 235 -28.73 13.78 28.26
C ARG A 235 -27.79 12.94 27.40
N LYS A 236 -28.23 12.51 26.23
CA LYS A 236 -27.48 11.61 25.33
C LYS A 236 -26.49 12.36 24.42
N PRO A 237 -25.16 12.21 24.62
CA PRO A 237 -24.15 12.69 23.67
C PRO A 237 -24.06 11.76 22.45
N MET A 238 -23.76 12.30 21.28
CA MET A 238 -23.52 11.51 20.08
C MET A 238 -22.06 11.05 20.02
N ILE A 239 -21.81 9.78 19.72
CA ILE A 239 -20.45 9.26 19.59
C ILE A 239 -19.99 9.38 18.13
N ALA A 240 -18.87 10.05 17.93
CA ALA A 240 -18.21 10.17 16.63
C ALA A 240 -16.92 9.33 16.64
N ALA A 241 -16.97 8.15 16.01
CA ALA A 241 -15.84 7.22 15.99
C ALA A 241 -14.83 7.57 14.88
N TYR A 242 -13.53 7.52 15.21
CA TYR A 242 -12.42 7.67 14.25
C TYR A 242 -11.30 6.64 14.52
N SER A 243 -10.48 6.31 13.52
CA SER A 243 -9.35 5.39 13.72
C SER A 243 -8.20 6.03 14.49
N ARG A 244 -7.54 5.25 15.36
CA ARG A 244 -6.25 5.66 15.97
C ARG A 244 -5.19 5.80 14.88
N LEU A 245 -4.32 6.81 15.02
CA LEU A 245 -3.13 6.93 14.16
C LEU A 245 -2.08 5.91 14.59
N ASN A 246 -1.66 5.05 13.67
CA ASN A 246 -0.51 4.16 13.84
C ASN A 246 0.57 4.58 12.85
N MET A 247 1.82 4.64 13.31
CA MET A 247 2.97 5.01 12.52
C MET A 247 3.92 3.82 12.39
N MET A 248 4.47 3.61 11.20
CA MET A 248 5.51 2.61 10.97
C MET A 248 6.82 3.02 11.67
N ASN A 249 7.70 2.05 11.94
CA ASN A 249 9.06 2.28 12.43
C ASN A 249 9.15 3.07 13.75
N THR A 250 8.10 3.00 14.57
CA THR A 250 8.05 3.62 15.90
C THR A 250 7.13 2.84 16.84
N VAL A 251 7.02 3.27 18.10
CA VAL A 251 6.07 2.77 19.08
C VAL A 251 5.29 3.93 19.69
N LEU A 252 3.97 3.76 19.89
CA LEU A 252 3.12 4.80 20.50
C LEU A 252 2.67 4.47 21.93
N SER A 253 2.97 3.26 22.41
CA SER A 253 2.63 2.86 23.78
C SER A 253 3.45 3.67 24.79
N LYS A 254 2.78 4.38 25.73
CA LYS A 254 3.45 5.12 26.81
C LYS A 254 4.48 4.25 27.54
N ARG A 255 4.14 3.01 27.89
CA ARG A 255 5.08 2.05 28.54
C ARG A 255 6.36 1.83 27.72
N LYS A 256 6.23 1.67 26.40
CA LYS A 256 7.39 1.45 25.51
C LYS A 256 8.22 2.73 25.36
N LEU A 257 7.58 3.88 25.30
CA LEU A 257 8.24 5.19 25.23
C LEU A 257 8.99 5.53 26.52
N THR A 258 8.39 5.31 27.69
CA THR A 258 9.06 5.47 28.99
C THR A 258 10.32 4.63 29.07
N TRP A 259 10.26 3.37 28.64
CA TRP A 259 11.43 2.49 28.63
C TRP A 259 12.56 3.02 27.75
N LEU A 260 12.28 3.61 26.58
CA LEU A 260 13.32 4.21 25.73
C LEU A 260 14.06 5.37 26.43
N VAL A 261 13.33 6.15 27.22
CA VAL A 261 13.88 7.27 28.00
C VAL A 261 14.70 6.74 29.18
N ASP A 262 14.15 5.79 29.95
CA ASP A 262 14.80 5.22 31.14
C ASP A 262 16.12 4.52 30.80
N GLU A 263 16.16 3.81 29.66
CA GLU A 263 17.37 3.14 29.14
C GLU A 263 18.35 4.10 28.44
N LYS A 264 18.04 5.41 28.40
CA LYS A 264 18.87 6.45 27.77
C LYS A 264 19.19 6.17 26.30
N LEU A 265 18.24 5.54 25.59
CA LEU A 265 18.33 5.31 24.13
C LEU A 265 17.92 6.57 23.34
N VAL A 266 17.22 7.47 24.02
CA VAL A 266 16.88 8.83 23.57
C VAL A 266 17.34 9.86 24.59
N ASP A 267 17.51 11.11 24.14
CA ASP A 267 17.98 12.23 24.98
C ASP A 267 16.93 12.62 26.04
N GLY A 268 15.65 12.34 25.77
CA GLY A 268 14.52 12.66 26.64
C GLY A 268 13.18 12.48 25.92
N TRP A 269 12.09 12.97 26.52
CA TRP A 269 10.75 12.94 25.93
C TRP A 269 10.60 13.87 24.71
N ASP A 270 11.45 14.88 24.61
CA ASP A 270 11.47 15.84 23.51
C ASP A 270 12.49 15.46 22.41
N ASP A 271 13.15 14.31 22.50
CA ASP A 271 14.11 13.86 21.48
C ASP A 271 13.45 13.82 20.08
N PRO A 272 14.07 14.37 19.02
CA PRO A 272 13.49 14.41 17.68
C PRO A 272 13.08 13.05 17.07
N ARG A 273 13.65 11.95 17.58
CA ARG A 273 13.30 10.58 17.16
C ARG A 273 12.03 10.06 17.82
N MET A 274 11.59 10.69 18.90
CA MET A 274 10.40 10.30 19.64
C MET A 274 9.13 10.76 18.91
N PRO A 275 8.08 9.93 18.86
CA PRO A 275 6.80 10.31 18.27
C PRO A 275 5.96 11.20 19.20
N THR A 276 6.58 11.80 20.22
CA THR A 276 5.95 12.74 21.16
C THR A 276 5.63 14.06 20.44
N VAL A 277 4.68 14.85 20.97
CA VAL A 277 4.38 16.17 20.38
C VAL A 277 5.63 17.05 20.42
N GLN A 278 6.34 17.07 21.55
CA GLN A 278 7.58 17.83 21.68
C GLN A 278 8.65 17.32 20.72
N GLY A 279 8.85 16.00 20.61
CA GLY A 279 9.84 15.39 19.72
C GLY A 279 9.61 15.72 18.26
N ILE A 280 8.39 15.53 17.74
CA ILE A 280 8.10 15.81 16.33
C ILE A 280 8.19 17.30 15.99
N LEU A 281 7.80 18.20 16.91
CA LEU A 281 7.97 19.65 16.71
C LEU A 281 9.44 20.05 16.78
N ARG A 282 10.22 19.45 17.68
CA ARG A 282 11.69 19.63 17.80
C ARG A 282 12.44 19.12 16.57
N HIS A 283 11.91 18.09 15.92
CA HIS A 283 12.38 17.56 14.63
C HIS A 283 12.01 18.46 13.43
N GLY A 284 11.17 19.48 13.64
CA GLY A 284 10.81 20.45 12.62
C GLY A 284 9.52 20.12 11.86
N LEU A 285 8.68 19.21 12.39
CA LEU A 285 7.31 19.11 11.93
C LEU A 285 6.56 20.38 12.34
N THR A 286 5.99 21.09 11.38
CA THR A 286 5.17 22.27 11.66
C THR A 286 3.77 21.86 12.11
N VAL A 287 3.16 22.68 12.98
CA VAL A 287 1.76 22.51 13.38
C VAL A 287 0.83 22.51 12.18
N GLU A 288 1.09 23.36 11.19
CA GLU A 288 0.28 23.43 9.97
C GLU A 288 0.44 22.17 9.12
N GLY A 289 1.67 21.68 8.91
CA GLY A 289 1.91 20.41 8.21
C GLY A 289 1.21 19.23 8.89
N LEU A 290 1.27 19.15 10.22
CA LEU A 290 0.59 18.14 11.02
C LEU A 290 -0.94 18.26 10.92
N LYS A 291 -1.49 19.48 10.98
CA LYS A 291 -2.92 19.75 10.78
C LYS A 291 -3.37 19.30 9.41
N GLN A 292 -2.69 19.72 8.34
CA GLN A 292 -3.01 19.34 6.97
C GLN A 292 -2.95 17.82 6.76
N PHE A 293 -1.98 17.13 7.38
CA PHE A 293 -1.91 15.67 7.35
C PHE A 293 -3.10 15.00 8.05
N ILE A 294 -3.44 15.43 9.27
CA ILE A 294 -4.60 14.91 10.00
C ILE A 294 -5.91 15.21 9.25
N ILE A 295 -6.00 16.38 8.64
CA ILE A 295 -7.10 16.82 7.78
C ILE A 295 -7.25 15.93 6.56
N ALA A 296 -6.16 15.65 5.87
CA ALA A 296 -6.18 14.73 4.73
C ALA A 296 -6.55 13.29 5.12
N GLN A 297 -6.25 12.86 6.36
CA GLN A 297 -6.62 11.54 6.85
C GLN A 297 -8.14 11.39 7.13
N GLY A 298 -8.80 12.49 7.53
CA GLY A 298 -10.23 12.53 7.84
C GLY A 298 -10.64 11.66 9.05
N SER A 299 -11.96 11.45 9.18
CA SER A 299 -12.62 10.66 10.24
C SER A 299 -12.68 9.16 9.93
N SER A 300 -11.83 8.66 9.03
CA SER A 300 -11.82 7.25 8.61
C SER A 300 -11.79 6.30 9.82
N LYS A 301 -12.67 5.30 9.81
CA LYS A 301 -12.77 4.24 10.84
C LYS A 301 -11.77 3.10 10.62
N SER A 302 -11.05 3.10 9.50
CA SER A 302 -10.10 2.03 9.15
C SER A 302 -8.76 2.20 9.88
N ILE A 303 -8.29 1.13 10.51
CA ILE A 303 -6.97 1.10 11.16
C ILE A 303 -5.92 0.88 10.08
N VAL A 304 -5.05 1.88 9.87
CA VAL A 304 -3.97 1.86 8.87
C VAL A 304 -2.65 2.24 9.54
N PHE A 305 -1.55 1.59 9.13
CA PHE A 305 -0.20 2.01 9.47
C PHE A 305 0.30 3.04 8.46
N MET A 306 0.68 4.21 8.95
CA MET A 306 1.12 5.33 8.12
C MET A 306 2.64 5.42 8.11
N GLU A 307 3.19 5.71 6.92
CA GLU A 307 4.60 6.01 6.73
C GLU A 307 4.90 7.45 7.13
N TRP A 308 6.09 7.67 7.70
CA TRP A 308 6.56 9.01 8.04
C TRP A 308 6.73 9.89 6.79
N ASP A 309 7.13 9.34 5.64
CA ASP A 309 7.34 10.13 4.42
C ASP A 309 6.10 10.94 4.02
N LYS A 310 4.90 10.42 4.28
CA LYS A 310 3.64 11.11 3.99
C LYS A 310 3.51 12.38 4.83
N ILE A 311 3.79 12.33 6.13
CA ILE A 311 3.66 13.50 7.01
C ILE A 311 4.71 14.56 6.67
N TRP A 312 5.92 14.12 6.31
CA TRP A 312 7.00 15.00 5.91
C TRP A 312 6.74 15.67 4.57
N ALA A 313 6.08 14.99 3.63
CA ALA A 313 5.65 15.59 2.37
C ALA A 313 4.61 16.72 2.57
N PHE A 314 3.69 16.58 3.53
CA PHE A 314 2.78 17.67 3.91
C PHE A 314 3.56 18.83 4.54
N ASN A 315 4.47 18.53 5.46
CA ASN A 315 5.30 19.53 6.11
C ASN A 315 6.12 20.35 5.10
N LYS A 316 6.76 19.68 4.14
CA LYS A 316 7.53 20.33 3.06
C LYS A 316 6.70 21.34 2.28
N LYS A 317 5.45 20.99 1.93
CA LYS A 317 4.55 21.89 1.19
C LYS A 317 4.26 23.18 1.97
N CYS A 318 4.20 23.10 3.30
CA CYS A 318 4.01 24.26 4.18
C CYS A 318 5.30 25.09 4.32
N LEU A 319 6.47 24.45 4.27
CA LEU A 319 7.78 25.09 4.46
C LEU A 319 8.33 25.75 3.19
N ASP A 320 8.29 25.07 2.05
CA ASP A 320 8.94 25.51 0.80
C ASP A 320 8.61 26.95 0.35
N PRO A 321 7.40 27.51 0.59
CA PRO A 321 7.09 28.88 0.21
C PRO A 321 7.71 29.97 1.12
N ILE A 322 8.02 29.65 2.38
CA ILE A 322 8.31 30.64 3.44
C ILE A 322 9.70 30.51 4.07
N VAL A 323 10.45 29.46 3.76
CA VAL A 323 11.72 29.18 4.45
C VAL A 323 12.91 29.94 3.81
N PRO A 324 13.67 30.74 4.58
CA PRO A 324 14.86 31.43 4.09
C PRO A 324 15.99 30.44 3.77
N ARG A 325 16.77 30.76 2.72
CA ARG A 325 17.76 29.86 2.13
C ARG A 325 19.18 30.30 2.40
N TYR A 326 20.00 29.38 2.89
CA TYR A 326 21.41 29.55 3.22
C TYR A 326 22.25 28.47 2.52
N THR A 327 23.55 28.51 2.71
CA THR A 327 24.52 27.58 2.16
C THR A 327 25.33 26.94 3.28
N ALA A 328 25.57 25.64 3.15
CA ALA A 328 26.50 24.92 4.01
C ALA A 328 27.39 24.01 3.17
N VAL A 329 28.62 23.82 3.62
CA VAL A 329 29.63 22.94 3.02
C VAL A 329 30.21 22.03 4.10
N GLU A 330 30.29 20.72 3.88
CA GLU A 330 30.88 19.80 4.88
C GLU A 330 32.33 20.17 5.20
N SER A 331 32.66 20.28 6.49
CA SER A 331 33.97 20.82 6.89
C SER A 331 35.12 19.87 6.59
N LYS A 332 34.87 18.56 6.67
CA LYS A 332 35.86 17.51 6.36
C LYS A 332 36.21 17.43 4.88
N ASP A 333 35.23 17.70 4.02
CA ASP A 333 35.30 17.51 2.57
C ASP A 333 35.15 18.86 1.83
N ALA A 334 35.51 19.98 2.47
CA ALA A 334 35.49 21.30 1.86
C ALA A 334 36.66 21.49 0.90
N VAL A 335 36.37 21.94 -0.32
CA VAL A 335 37.39 22.22 -1.35
C VAL A 335 37.55 23.72 -1.53
N VAL A 336 38.80 24.19 -1.49
CA VAL A 336 39.14 25.61 -1.71
C VAL A 336 39.14 25.94 -3.20
N VAL A 337 38.45 27.02 -3.56
CA VAL A 337 38.40 27.57 -4.91
C VAL A 337 39.05 28.96 -4.92
N ALA A 338 40.19 29.11 -5.58
CA ALA A 338 40.91 30.38 -5.71
C ALA A 338 40.46 31.14 -6.97
N ILE A 339 40.12 32.42 -6.82
CA ILE A 339 39.73 33.30 -7.94
C ILE A 339 40.95 34.08 -8.42
N GLU A 340 41.36 33.88 -9.67
CA GLU A 340 42.57 34.49 -10.24
C GLU A 340 42.39 35.97 -10.61
N ASN A 341 41.22 36.34 -11.17
CA ASN A 341 40.92 37.71 -11.61
C ASN A 341 40.11 38.51 -10.57
N TYR A 342 40.34 38.25 -9.28
CA TYR A 342 39.67 38.96 -8.20
C TYR A 342 40.29 40.34 -7.96
N ASP A 343 39.48 41.40 -8.02
CA ASP A 343 39.91 42.81 -7.89
C ASP A 343 39.90 43.34 -6.44
N GLY A 344 39.47 42.53 -5.47
CA GLY A 344 39.42 42.91 -4.06
C GLY A 344 38.11 43.56 -3.60
N GLN A 345 37.16 43.86 -4.50
CA GLN A 345 35.99 44.69 -4.20
C GLN A 345 34.68 44.12 -4.78
N LEU A 346 34.36 42.85 -4.50
CA LEU A 346 33.07 42.25 -4.90
C LEU A 346 32.16 41.97 -3.71
N THR A 347 31.00 42.62 -3.72
CA THR A 347 29.89 42.38 -2.78
C THR A 347 28.62 42.11 -3.57
N ILE A 348 27.88 41.08 -3.19
CA ILE A 348 26.63 40.69 -3.85
C ILE A 348 25.45 40.70 -2.86
N GLU A 349 24.27 41.06 -3.35
CA GLU A 349 23.02 40.90 -2.61
C GLU A 349 22.33 39.60 -3.03
N ILE A 350 22.05 38.72 -2.07
CA ILE A 350 21.38 37.45 -2.28
C ILE A 350 20.00 37.51 -1.63
N ALA A 351 18.94 37.32 -2.41
CA ALA A 351 17.59 37.17 -1.86
C ALA A 351 17.52 35.95 -0.93
N LEU A 352 16.98 36.11 0.28
CA LEU A 352 16.83 35.00 1.22
C LEU A 352 15.83 33.96 0.70
N HIS A 353 14.84 34.37 -0.09
CA HIS A 353 13.98 33.44 -0.81
C HIS A 353 13.75 33.88 -2.27
N PRO A 354 13.93 33.00 -3.27
CA PRO A 354 13.85 33.40 -4.69
C PRO A 354 12.48 33.86 -5.18
N LYS A 355 11.41 33.52 -4.44
CA LYS A 355 10.02 33.82 -4.81
C LYS A 355 9.29 34.68 -3.80
N ASP A 356 9.91 34.99 -2.67
CA ASP A 356 9.31 35.79 -1.62
C ASP A 356 10.26 36.93 -1.26
N ALA A 357 9.95 38.10 -1.80
CA ALA A 357 10.73 39.30 -1.57
C ALA A 357 10.55 39.86 -0.14
N SER A 358 9.50 39.46 0.59
CA SER A 358 9.21 39.98 1.93
C SER A 358 10.24 39.55 2.97
N LEU A 359 10.90 38.41 2.75
CA LEU A 359 11.98 37.89 3.59
C LEU A 359 13.30 38.66 3.42
N GLY A 360 13.37 39.60 2.48
CA GLY A 360 14.53 40.46 2.28
C GLY A 360 15.72 39.77 1.60
N LYS A 361 16.87 40.44 1.71
CA LYS A 361 18.14 40.03 1.10
C LYS A 361 19.25 40.05 2.13
N ARG A 362 20.29 39.25 1.91
CA ARG A 362 21.55 39.32 2.64
C ARG A 362 22.68 39.80 1.76
N THR A 363 23.67 40.44 2.36
CA THR A 363 24.83 41.00 1.66
C THR A 363 26.03 40.10 1.91
N VAL A 364 26.56 39.49 0.85
CA VAL A 364 27.71 38.58 0.92
C VAL A 364 28.91 39.25 0.27
N LYS A 365 29.97 39.47 1.05
CA LYS A 365 31.28 39.86 0.53
C LYS A 365 31.93 38.62 -0.08
N VAL A 366 32.41 38.71 -1.31
CA VAL A 366 33.19 37.64 -1.97
C VAL A 366 34.66 37.89 -1.64
N SER A 367 35.45 36.84 -1.44
CA SER A 367 36.90 36.94 -1.23
C SER A 367 37.67 36.25 -2.35
N LYS A 368 39.00 36.25 -2.26
CA LYS A 368 39.87 35.55 -3.21
C LYS A 368 39.70 34.03 -3.14
N GLU A 369 39.22 33.49 -2.03
CA GLU A 369 39.08 32.05 -1.80
C GLU A 369 37.66 31.68 -1.35
N LEU A 370 37.02 30.78 -2.10
CA LEU A 370 35.71 30.24 -1.78
C LEU A 370 35.83 28.78 -1.32
N LEU A 371 34.79 28.28 -0.66
CA LEU A 371 34.64 26.87 -0.31
C LEU A 371 33.46 26.26 -1.08
N ILE A 372 33.65 25.07 -1.61
CA ILE A 372 32.60 24.26 -2.24
C ILE A 372 32.64 22.82 -1.73
N GLU A 373 31.58 22.07 -1.98
CA GLU A 373 31.49 20.64 -1.65
C GLU A 373 32.40 19.77 -2.51
N GLN A 374 33.04 18.77 -1.91
CA GLN A 374 33.84 17.77 -2.64
C GLN A 374 33.05 17.09 -3.76
N VAL A 375 31.79 16.75 -3.51
CA VAL A 375 30.92 16.05 -4.47
C VAL A 375 30.63 16.89 -5.72
N ASP A 376 30.63 18.22 -5.58
CA ASP A 376 30.52 19.14 -6.71
C ASP A 376 31.89 19.38 -7.36
N ALA A 377 32.93 19.55 -6.55
CA ALA A 377 34.30 19.75 -7.00
C ALA A 377 34.79 18.65 -7.94
N VAL A 378 34.46 17.38 -7.65
CA VAL A 378 34.84 16.22 -8.48
C VAL A 378 34.18 16.25 -9.87
N GLN A 379 33.01 16.89 -10.01
CA GLN A 379 32.29 17.02 -11.28
C GLN A 379 32.79 18.18 -12.13
N LEU A 380 33.52 19.13 -11.55
CA LEU A 380 34.12 20.25 -12.26
C LEU A 380 35.30 19.79 -13.11
N LYS A 381 35.40 20.35 -14.32
CA LYS A 381 36.44 20.05 -15.30
C LYS A 381 37.09 21.33 -15.77
N GLU A 382 38.38 21.28 -16.01
CA GLU A 382 39.14 22.41 -16.55
C GLU A 382 38.58 22.83 -17.92
N GLY A 383 38.44 24.14 -18.13
CA GLY A 383 37.88 24.73 -19.33
C GLY A 383 36.34 24.85 -19.33
N ASP A 384 35.63 24.13 -18.46
CA ASP A 384 34.17 24.24 -18.36
C ASP A 384 33.75 25.54 -17.62
N THR A 385 32.49 25.94 -17.84
CA THR A 385 31.82 27.00 -17.07
C THR A 385 30.86 26.37 -16.06
N ALA A 386 30.95 26.79 -14.81
CA ALA A 386 30.01 26.42 -13.75
C ALA A 386 29.26 27.65 -13.25
N THR A 387 28.01 27.48 -12.81
CA THR A 387 27.25 28.56 -12.17
C THR A 387 27.33 28.41 -10.66
N PHE A 388 28.00 29.37 -10.03
CA PHE A 388 28.02 29.50 -8.59
C PHE A 388 26.74 30.23 -8.19
N LEU A 389 25.90 29.57 -7.39
CA LEU A 389 24.54 30.07 -7.10
C LEU A 389 24.59 31.48 -6.53
N SER A 390 23.75 32.36 -7.06
CA SER A 390 23.67 33.81 -6.75
C SER A 390 24.90 34.66 -7.09
N LEU A 391 26.08 34.06 -7.31
CA LEU A 391 27.28 34.77 -7.76
C LEU A 391 27.27 34.99 -9.28
N GLY A 392 27.04 33.91 -10.05
CA GLY A 392 27.09 33.94 -11.50
C GLY A 392 27.97 32.84 -12.09
N ASN A 393 28.35 32.99 -13.35
CA ASN A 393 29.19 32.03 -14.04
C ASN A 393 30.67 32.24 -13.69
N VAL A 394 31.36 31.11 -13.51
CA VAL A 394 32.81 31.07 -13.32
C VAL A 394 33.40 30.09 -14.33
N LYS A 395 34.57 30.42 -14.85
CA LYS A 395 35.36 29.56 -15.73
C LYS A 395 36.36 28.78 -14.89
N ILE A 396 36.39 27.46 -15.07
CA ILE A 396 37.32 26.59 -14.35
C ILE A 396 38.67 26.60 -15.07
N ASN A 397 39.71 27.13 -14.41
CA ASN A 397 41.03 27.26 -15.01
C ASN A 397 41.88 26.02 -14.71
N LYS A 398 41.85 25.53 -13.46
CA LYS A 398 42.67 24.40 -13.03
C LYS A 398 41.99 23.61 -11.89
N VAL A 399 42.09 22.28 -11.90
CA VAL A 399 41.57 21.41 -10.83
C VAL A 399 42.71 20.51 -10.32
N THR A 400 43.17 20.75 -9.09
CA THR A 400 44.25 19.98 -8.47
C THR A 400 43.67 18.82 -7.66
N LYS A 401 44.11 17.59 -7.95
CA LYS A 401 43.69 16.35 -7.25
C LYS A 401 44.87 15.66 -6.57
N ASN A 402 44.63 14.97 -5.46
CA ASN A 402 45.62 14.10 -4.84
C ASN A 402 45.63 12.70 -5.50
N GLU A 403 46.54 11.82 -5.04
CA GLU A 403 46.74 10.46 -5.56
C GLU A 403 45.51 9.55 -5.49
N ASN A 404 44.57 9.83 -4.58
CA ASN A 404 43.32 9.07 -4.42
C ASN A 404 42.16 9.68 -5.22
N GLY A 405 42.42 10.68 -6.09
CA GLY A 405 41.40 11.33 -6.91
C GLY A 405 40.56 12.39 -6.19
N VAL A 406 40.88 12.71 -4.92
CA VAL A 406 40.20 13.75 -4.14
C VAL A 406 40.73 15.12 -4.58
N VAL A 407 39.83 15.99 -5.02
CA VAL A 407 40.13 17.39 -5.37
C VAL A 407 40.59 18.14 -4.12
N GLN A 408 41.72 18.83 -4.21
CA GLN A 408 42.31 19.62 -3.11
C GLN A 408 42.03 21.12 -3.30
N THR A 409 42.28 21.63 -4.50
CA THR A 409 42.08 23.04 -4.83
C THR A 409 41.62 23.21 -6.27
N ILE A 410 40.85 24.26 -6.53
CA ILE A 410 40.41 24.65 -7.87
C ILE A 410 40.80 26.11 -8.10
N SER A 411 41.31 26.43 -9.28
CA SER A 411 41.52 27.81 -9.73
C SER A 411 40.46 28.20 -10.75
N VAL A 412 39.87 29.38 -10.61
CA VAL A 412 38.79 29.88 -11.47
C VAL A 412 38.97 31.34 -11.85
N SER A 413 38.29 31.76 -12.92
CA SER A 413 38.06 33.17 -13.23
C SER A 413 36.56 33.50 -13.22
N LEU A 414 36.20 34.66 -12.69
CA LEU A 414 34.85 35.19 -12.74
C LEU A 414 34.47 35.57 -14.18
N ASP A 415 33.29 35.12 -14.63
CA ASP A 415 32.70 35.43 -15.93
C ASP A 415 31.25 35.91 -15.71
N LEU A 416 31.11 37.04 -15.00
CA LEU A 416 29.82 37.49 -14.48
C LEU A 416 28.91 38.08 -15.57
N ASP A 417 29.48 38.56 -16.68
CA ASP A 417 28.73 39.08 -17.83
C ASP A 417 28.02 37.94 -18.59
N ASN A 418 28.56 36.72 -18.50
CA ASN A 418 27.95 35.54 -19.08
C ASN A 418 26.72 35.10 -18.25
N LYS A 419 25.53 35.44 -18.75
CA LYS A 419 24.24 35.07 -18.14
C LYS A 419 23.65 33.76 -18.67
N ASP A 420 24.42 32.90 -19.37
CA ASP A 420 23.93 31.57 -19.78
C ASP A 420 24.05 30.55 -18.64
N PHE A 421 22.95 30.38 -17.90
CA PHE A 421 22.85 29.45 -16.77
C PHE A 421 22.16 28.12 -17.13
N LYS A 422 21.78 27.89 -18.40
CA LYS A 422 20.88 26.77 -18.77
C LYS A 422 21.58 25.43 -18.91
N LYS A 423 22.92 25.42 -19.03
CA LYS A 423 23.71 24.21 -19.34
C LYS A 423 24.91 24.00 -18.43
N THR A 424 25.06 24.81 -17.41
CA THR A 424 26.17 24.82 -16.47
C THR A 424 25.86 23.96 -15.25
N LEU A 425 26.87 23.34 -14.66
CA LEU A 425 26.73 22.71 -13.35
C LEU A 425 26.49 23.81 -12.32
N LYS A 426 25.47 23.64 -11.47
CA LYS A 426 25.14 24.60 -10.41
C LYS A 426 25.81 24.17 -9.12
N VAL A 427 26.59 25.07 -8.52
CA VAL A 427 27.40 24.79 -7.33
C VAL A 427 27.06 25.77 -6.22
N THR A 428 26.89 25.26 -5.01
CA THR A 428 26.78 26.04 -3.77
C THR A 428 28.17 26.39 -3.27
N TRP A 429 28.34 27.58 -2.71
CA TRP A 429 29.66 28.05 -2.27
C TRP A 429 29.55 28.93 -1.01
N LEU A 430 30.64 29.03 -0.26
CA LEU A 430 30.82 29.92 0.88
C LEU A 430 32.06 30.78 0.70
N ASN A 431 32.05 31.99 1.25
CA ASN A 431 33.27 32.78 1.39
C ASN A 431 34.12 32.21 2.53
N LYS A 432 35.33 31.74 2.22
CA LYS A 432 36.25 31.11 3.18
C LYS A 432 36.62 32.02 4.36
N ASP A 433 36.70 33.33 4.14
CA ASP A 433 37.14 34.31 5.15
C ASP A 433 36.04 34.63 6.18
N SER A 434 34.80 34.22 5.92
CA SER A 434 33.64 34.59 6.74
C SER A 434 32.69 33.43 6.97
N VAL A 435 33.21 32.22 7.26
CA VAL A 435 32.39 31.06 7.61
C VAL A 435 32.18 30.91 9.11
N LEU A 436 31.06 30.28 9.48
CA LEU A 436 30.78 29.83 10.85
C LEU A 436 30.72 28.30 10.89
N ASN A 437 30.99 27.70 12.05
CA ASN A 437 30.83 26.26 12.24
C ASN A 437 29.38 25.92 12.61
N ALA A 438 28.86 24.83 12.04
CA ALA A 438 27.58 24.26 12.42
C ALA A 438 27.63 22.73 12.43
N ASN A 439 26.73 22.12 13.18
CA ASN A 439 26.52 20.68 13.23
C ASN A 439 25.13 20.37 12.69
N LEU A 440 25.07 19.64 11.58
CA LEU A 440 23.83 19.13 11.01
C LEU A 440 23.56 17.75 11.59
N ILE A 441 22.42 17.58 12.24
CA ILE A 441 22.01 16.29 12.82
C ILE A 441 20.98 15.64 11.90
N TYR A 442 21.29 14.42 11.47
CA TYR A 442 20.39 13.57 10.70
C TYR A 442 19.88 12.44 11.58
N TYR A 443 18.58 12.23 11.55
CA TYR A 443 17.92 11.16 12.29
C TYR A 443 17.46 10.04 11.36
N ASP A 444 17.47 8.83 11.89
CA ASP A 444 16.84 7.66 11.32
C ASP A 444 15.70 7.18 12.24
N HIS A 445 14.92 6.21 11.77
CA HIS A 445 13.87 5.62 12.56
C HIS A 445 14.38 4.96 13.85
N ILE A 446 13.67 5.19 14.95
CA ILE A 446 13.98 4.62 16.27
C ILE A 446 13.72 3.10 16.34
N ILE A 447 12.81 2.58 15.50
CA ILE A 447 12.58 1.15 15.31
C ILE A 447 12.94 0.76 13.88
N THR A 448 13.80 -0.25 13.75
CA THR A 448 14.30 -0.76 12.46
C THR A 448 13.21 -1.51 11.67
N LYS A 449 12.28 -2.16 12.35
CA LYS A 449 11.16 -2.88 11.74
C LYS A 449 9.96 -1.96 11.50
N SER A 450 9.35 -2.06 10.31
CA SER A 450 8.24 -1.21 9.89
C SER A 450 6.98 -1.41 10.74
N VAL A 451 6.59 -2.65 11.01
CA VAL A 451 5.44 -2.99 11.87
C VAL A 451 5.83 -4.12 12.81
N LEU A 452 5.60 -3.92 14.11
CA LEU A 452 5.85 -4.93 15.15
C LEU A 452 4.64 -5.88 15.27
N GLY A 453 4.91 -7.18 15.33
CA GLY A 453 3.92 -8.22 15.64
C GLY A 453 3.44 -8.16 17.09
N LYS A 454 2.31 -8.84 17.40
CA LYS A 454 1.71 -8.81 18.75
C LYS A 454 2.58 -9.47 19.82
N GLU A 455 3.30 -10.53 19.47
CA GLU A 455 4.15 -11.31 20.38
C GLU A 455 5.63 -10.88 20.35
N GLU A 456 5.98 -9.91 19.51
CA GLU A 456 7.36 -9.49 19.32
C GLU A 456 7.80 -8.48 20.38
N ASP A 457 8.98 -8.69 20.97
CA ASP A 457 9.56 -7.69 21.88
C ASP A 457 10.18 -6.54 21.08
N PHE A 458 9.62 -5.35 21.25
CA PHE A 458 10.08 -4.14 20.55
C PHE A 458 11.53 -3.79 20.85
N LYS A 459 12.07 -4.24 21.99
CA LYS A 459 13.44 -3.97 22.42
C LYS A 459 14.48 -4.51 21.45
N GLU A 460 14.17 -5.60 20.75
CA GLU A 460 15.07 -6.24 19.78
C GLU A 460 15.25 -5.39 18.50
N PHE A 461 14.29 -4.51 18.22
CA PHE A 461 14.24 -3.75 16.98
C PHE A 461 14.67 -2.29 17.14
N VAL A 462 15.16 -1.88 18.31
CA VAL A 462 15.62 -0.51 18.56
C VAL A 462 16.86 -0.19 17.74
N ASN A 463 16.80 0.90 16.98
CA ASN A 463 17.94 1.41 16.23
C ASN A 463 18.88 2.22 17.13
N LYS A 464 20.05 1.65 17.45
CA LYS A 464 21.07 2.32 18.28
C LYS A 464 21.89 3.35 17.51
N ASN A 465 21.83 3.35 16.18
CA ASN A 465 22.60 4.24 15.30
C ASN A 465 21.71 5.28 14.60
N SER A 466 20.59 5.64 15.23
CA SER A 466 19.55 6.46 14.60
C SER A 466 19.84 7.97 14.58
N LYS A 467 21.08 8.40 14.86
CA LYS A 467 21.49 9.81 14.97
C LYS A 467 22.90 9.94 14.42
N VAL A 468 23.09 10.80 13.42
CA VAL A 468 24.37 11.10 12.78
C VAL A 468 24.61 12.61 12.83
N VAL A 469 25.80 13.02 13.27
CA VAL A 469 26.20 14.42 13.34
C VAL A 469 27.22 14.70 12.23
N VAL A 470 26.94 15.68 11.39
CA VAL A 470 27.78 16.10 10.27
C VAL A 470 28.25 17.54 10.50
N PRO A 471 29.54 17.75 10.83
CA PRO A 471 30.10 19.09 10.94
C PRO A 471 30.19 19.79 9.58
N VAL A 472 29.76 21.05 9.52
CA VAL A 472 29.75 21.88 8.30
C VAL A 472 30.24 23.29 8.58
N TYR A 473 30.71 23.95 7.53
CA TYR A 473 30.80 25.40 7.46
C TYR A 473 29.48 25.98 6.91
N THR A 474 29.05 27.14 7.41
CA THR A 474 27.83 27.84 6.98
C THR A 474 28.06 29.34 6.87
N ASP A 475 27.10 30.05 6.25
CA ASP A 475 27.03 31.51 6.25
C ASP A 475 27.14 32.10 7.69
N PRO A 476 27.78 33.27 7.88
CA PRO A 476 28.00 33.89 9.20
C PRO A 476 26.70 34.34 9.88
N GLU A 477 25.64 34.61 9.10
CA GLU A 477 24.29 34.91 9.59
C GLU A 477 23.70 33.76 10.41
N ALA A 478 24.26 32.55 10.35
CA ALA A 478 23.84 31.46 11.23
C ALA A 478 23.97 31.81 12.73
N LYS A 479 24.82 32.79 13.09
CA LYS A 479 24.91 33.32 14.46
C LYS A 479 23.60 34.00 14.92
N THR A 480 22.79 34.52 14.00
CA THR A 480 21.53 35.20 14.31
C THR A 480 20.32 34.25 14.27
N PHE A 481 20.53 32.94 14.08
CA PHE A 481 19.44 31.99 14.08
C PHE A 481 18.87 31.83 15.49
N GLU A 482 17.60 32.16 15.63
CA GLU A 482 16.85 31.90 16.86
C GLU A 482 16.61 30.40 17.03
N ALA A 483 16.46 29.96 18.28
CA ALA A 483 16.03 28.59 18.55
C ALA A 483 14.68 28.33 17.84
N ARG A 484 14.56 27.15 17.21
CA ARG A 484 13.39 26.73 16.42
C ARG A 484 13.18 27.46 15.10
N ALA A 485 14.08 28.37 14.70
CA ALA A 485 14.05 28.91 13.34
C ALA A 485 14.25 27.80 12.30
N ILE A 486 13.40 27.77 11.27
CA ILE A 486 13.50 26.82 10.16
C ILE A 486 14.18 27.51 8.99
N ILE A 487 15.22 26.87 8.47
CA ILE A 487 16.02 27.35 7.34
C ILE A 487 16.15 26.26 6.29
N GLN A 488 16.56 26.64 5.08
CA GLN A 488 16.91 25.68 4.04
C GLN A 488 18.38 25.85 3.66
N TYR A 489 19.17 24.79 3.80
CA TYR A 489 20.47 24.73 3.13
C TYR A 489 20.27 24.30 1.69
N GLN A 490 20.62 25.17 0.76
CA GLN A 490 20.43 24.93 -0.67
C GLN A 490 21.09 23.61 -1.07
N ARG A 491 20.32 22.75 -1.75
CA ARG A 491 20.73 21.40 -2.19
C ARG A 491 21.06 20.40 -1.07
N LYS A 492 20.89 20.75 0.22
CA LYS A 492 20.97 19.81 1.36
C LYS A 492 19.60 19.53 2.00
N GLY A 493 18.70 20.52 2.01
CA GLY A 493 17.32 20.35 2.51
C GLY A 493 16.95 21.36 3.58
N ASN A 494 15.84 21.11 4.28
CA ASN A 494 15.33 21.97 5.34
C ASN A 494 15.88 21.51 6.70
N PHE A 495 16.14 22.47 7.58
CA PHE A 495 16.70 22.23 8.90
C PHE A 495 16.01 23.14 9.93
N ILE A 496 15.84 22.66 11.15
CA ILE A 496 15.39 23.45 12.30
C ILE A 496 16.56 23.68 13.25
N CYS A 497 16.78 24.94 13.64
CA CYS A 497 17.74 25.32 14.65
C CYS A 497 17.30 24.72 16.00
N ASP A 498 18.10 23.81 16.57
CA ASP A 498 17.69 23.12 17.79
C ASP A 498 17.79 24.03 19.01
N TYR A 499 18.91 24.74 19.13
CA TYR A 499 19.17 25.74 20.15
C TYR A 499 19.80 26.97 19.50
N ALA A 500 19.64 28.13 20.13
CA ALA A 500 20.30 29.36 19.70
C ALA A 500 21.83 29.19 19.66
N PHE A 501 22.50 30.05 18.90
CA PHE A 501 23.96 30.03 18.74
C PHE A 501 24.69 29.92 20.07
N ASN A 502 25.62 28.97 20.17
CA ASN A 502 26.40 28.75 21.38
C ASN A 502 27.75 29.48 21.28
N ASP A 503 27.89 30.62 21.97
CA ASP A 503 29.13 31.41 21.97
C ASP A 503 30.33 30.68 22.58
N GLN A 504 30.13 29.69 23.46
CA GLN A 504 31.23 28.93 24.08
C GLN A 504 31.85 27.93 23.10
N THR A 505 31.01 27.26 22.32
CA THR A 505 31.46 26.27 21.32
C THR A 505 31.66 26.87 19.94
N ASN A 506 31.19 28.10 19.72
CA ASN A 506 31.16 28.79 18.43
C ASN A 506 30.47 27.96 17.32
N THR A 507 29.37 27.28 17.68
CA THR A 507 28.62 26.39 16.78
C THR A 507 27.10 26.60 16.84
N VAL A 508 26.43 26.36 15.71
CA VAL A 508 24.97 26.16 15.63
C VAL A 508 24.67 24.67 15.48
N VAL A 509 23.61 24.18 16.12
CA VAL A 509 23.13 22.81 15.94
C VAL A 509 21.79 22.83 15.23
N LEU A 510 21.69 22.13 14.09
CA LEU A 510 20.47 22.09 13.31
C LEU A 510 20.04 20.66 13.00
N ASN A 511 18.77 20.36 13.26
CA ASN A 511 18.16 19.06 12.98
C ASN A 511 17.63 19.06 11.54
N TYR A 512 17.97 18.04 10.77
CA TYR A 512 17.43 17.83 9.43
C TYR A 512 15.92 17.58 9.51
N ILE A 513 15.16 18.29 8.68
CA ILE A 513 13.72 18.11 8.52
C ILE A 513 13.51 17.26 7.26
N PRO A 514 12.97 16.04 7.38
CA PRO A 514 12.72 15.20 6.22
C PRO A 514 11.71 15.84 5.26
N ASP A 515 11.86 15.50 3.98
CA ASP A 515 11.13 16.14 2.89
C ASP A 515 10.07 15.22 2.23
N GLY A 516 9.91 14.02 2.76
CA GLY A 516 8.99 12.99 2.28
C GLY A 516 9.53 12.10 1.16
N THR A 517 10.84 12.15 0.87
CA THR A 517 11.51 11.20 -0.02
C THR A 517 12.33 10.19 0.81
N ALA A 518 12.25 8.90 0.46
CA ALA A 518 12.84 7.78 1.21
C ALA A 518 14.39 7.72 1.24
N LYS A 519 15.10 8.82 0.90
CA LYS A 519 16.57 8.85 0.81
C LYS A 519 17.16 9.86 1.78
N ASN A 520 17.45 9.42 3.00
CA ASN A 520 18.42 10.11 3.86
C ASN A 520 19.85 9.72 3.43
N PRO A 521 20.67 10.67 2.93
CA PRO A 521 21.99 10.38 2.38
C PRO A 521 23.03 9.96 3.44
N TYR A 522 22.78 10.16 4.74
CA TYR A 522 23.75 9.88 5.81
C TYR A 522 23.36 8.72 6.74
N THR A 523 22.14 8.17 6.63
CA THR A 523 21.67 7.09 7.53
C THR A 523 21.39 5.77 6.82
N THR A 524 21.70 5.63 5.52
CA THR A 524 21.58 4.37 4.78
C THR A 524 22.75 3.42 5.06
N VAL A 525 22.84 2.91 6.29
CA VAL A 525 23.69 1.75 6.66
C VAL A 525 22.98 0.95 7.75
N VAL A 526 22.39 -0.22 7.41
CA VAL A 526 22.68 -1.57 7.96
C VAL A 526 21.82 -2.59 7.19
N ALA A 527 22.36 -3.13 6.09
CA ALA A 527 21.99 -4.47 5.58
C ALA A 527 23.15 -5.08 4.75
N SER A 528 24.41 -4.86 5.15
CA SER A 528 25.55 -5.60 4.57
C SER A 528 26.82 -5.38 5.39
N SER A 529 27.05 -6.16 6.44
CA SER A 529 28.42 -6.44 6.94
C SER A 529 28.41 -7.51 8.02
N GLY A 530 28.30 -8.77 7.58
CA GLY A 530 28.55 -9.95 8.40
C GLY A 530 29.62 -10.84 7.79
N LYS A 531 30.86 -10.36 7.63
CA LYS A 531 32.04 -11.24 7.49
C LYS A 531 33.22 -10.66 8.27
N LYS A 532 33.66 -11.41 9.29
CA LYS A 532 34.89 -11.21 10.07
C LYS A 532 36.13 -11.67 9.27
N PRO A 533 37.34 -11.22 9.68
CA PRO A 533 38.47 -10.94 8.81
C PRO A 533 39.53 -12.07 8.76
N LYS A 534 40.37 -12.06 7.71
CA LYS A 534 41.68 -12.75 7.70
C LYS A 534 42.81 -11.71 7.72
N GLU A 535 43.58 -11.72 8.79
CA GLU A 535 44.99 -11.25 8.89
C GLU A 535 45.92 -12.26 8.17
N SER A 536 47.18 -12.01 7.81
CA SER A 536 48.01 -10.84 7.53
C SER A 536 49.31 -11.34 6.88
N SER A 537 49.93 -10.54 6.00
CA SER A 537 51.40 -10.41 5.79
C SER A 537 51.62 -9.48 4.58
N GLY A 538 52.41 -8.42 4.58
CA GLY A 538 53.13 -7.64 5.58
C GLY A 538 53.39 -6.24 4.99
N LYS A 539 53.48 -5.22 5.86
CA LYS A 539 53.88 -3.81 5.61
C LYS A 539 55.41 -3.69 5.38
N PRO A 540 56.04 -2.52 5.10
CA PRO A 540 55.65 -1.22 4.48
C PRO A 540 56.77 -0.69 3.50
N PRO A 541 56.99 0.63 3.22
CA PRO A 541 56.15 1.61 2.48
C PRO A 541 56.92 2.47 1.41
N LYS A 542 56.14 3.35 0.75
CA LYS A 542 56.48 4.65 0.10
C LYS A 542 57.23 4.66 -1.24
N GLY A 543 56.72 5.49 -2.18
CA GLY A 543 57.52 6.06 -3.26
C GLY A 543 56.72 6.60 -4.44
N GLN A 544 56.42 7.89 -4.43
CA GLN A 544 55.86 8.69 -5.52
C GLN A 544 56.76 8.74 -6.78
N GLN A 545 56.12 8.99 -7.94
CA GLN A 545 56.30 10.15 -8.86
C GLN A 545 56.59 9.88 -10.37
N GLN A 546 55.83 10.63 -11.21
CA GLN A 546 56.21 11.34 -12.46
C GLN A 546 55.75 10.89 -13.88
N GLN A 547 54.91 11.79 -14.46
CA GLN A 547 55.01 12.57 -15.73
C GLN A 547 54.58 12.04 -17.14
N ALA A 548 54.02 13.00 -17.91
CA ALA A 548 54.10 13.29 -19.37
C ALA A 548 52.90 13.00 -20.34
N PRO A 549 52.75 13.75 -21.47
CA PRO A 549 51.49 14.36 -21.96
C PRO A 549 51.05 13.97 -23.40
N VAL A 550 49.87 14.42 -23.89
CA VAL A 550 49.41 14.16 -25.29
C VAL A 550 48.76 15.38 -26.00
N ASP A 551 49.43 15.76 -27.09
CA ASP A 551 49.02 16.24 -28.44
C ASP A 551 47.97 17.37 -28.72
N PRO A 552 48.41 18.54 -29.27
CA PRO A 552 47.58 19.71 -29.58
C PRO A 552 46.68 19.65 -30.83
N GLU A 553 46.78 18.66 -31.74
CA GLU A 553 45.92 18.63 -32.95
C GLU A 553 44.43 18.32 -32.66
N LYS A 554 44.13 17.63 -31.55
CA LYS A 554 42.75 17.33 -31.11
C LYS A 554 42.02 18.53 -30.49
N ALA A 555 42.74 19.55 -30.05
CA ALA A 555 42.14 20.75 -29.46
C ALA A 555 41.57 21.70 -30.53
N ALA A 556 42.24 21.80 -31.69
CA ALA A 556 41.83 22.72 -32.77
C ALA A 556 40.54 22.28 -33.49
N ALA A 557 40.30 20.97 -33.65
CA ALA A 557 39.10 20.46 -34.33
C ALA A 557 37.81 20.59 -33.48
N ASN A 558 37.93 20.65 -32.15
CA ASN A 558 36.78 20.79 -31.24
C ASN A 558 36.28 22.24 -31.12
N LEU A 559 37.15 23.23 -31.31
CA LEU A 559 36.80 24.66 -31.28
C LEU A 559 35.97 25.09 -32.49
N LYS A 560 36.31 24.62 -33.71
CA LYS A 560 35.51 24.88 -34.93
C LYS A 560 34.11 24.26 -34.86
N LYS A 561 33.98 23.08 -34.25
CA LYS A 561 32.70 22.33 -34.13
C LYS A 561 31.74 22.91 -33.09
N GLN A 562 32.23 23.72 -32.15
CA GLN A 562 31.42 24.41 -31.15
C GLN A 562 30.91 25.77 -31.66
N GLN A 563 31.68 26.48 -32.49
CA GLN A 563 31.25 27.74 -33.11
C GLN A 563 30.10 27.55 -34.13
N GLU A 564 30.16 26.54 -34.99
CA GLU A 564 29.08 26.28 -35.97
C GLU A 564 27.75 25.82 -35.30
N LYS A 565 27.84 25.18 -34.12
CA LYS A 565 26.68 24.77 -33.32
C LYS A 565 26.01 25.92 -32.58
N ALA A 566 26.71 27.02 -32.33
CA ALA A 566 26.17 28.21 -31.68
C ALA A 566 25.38 29.08 -32.68
N GLU A 567 25.90 29.28 -33.89
CA GLU A 567 25.23 30.06 -34.95
C GLU A 567 23.97 29.38 -35.50
N ALA A 568 23.98 28.04 -35.61
CA ALA A 568 22.80 27.28 -36.05
C ALA A 568 21.65 27.31 -35.01
N LYS A 569 21.95 27.61 -33.74
CA LYS A 569 20.96 27.71 -32.66
C LYS A 569 20.29 29.08 -32.58
N ALA A 570 20.99 30.12 -33.04
CA ALA A 570 20.46 31.48 -33.11
C ALA A 570 19.45 31.64 -34.26
N LYS A 571 19.78 31.14 -35.47
CA LYS A 571 18.87 31.23 -36.64
C LYS A 571 17.60 30.39 -36.53
N LYS A 572 17.59 29.33 -35.71
CA LYS A 572 16.39 28.49 -35.46
C LYS A 572 15.36 29.10 -34.51
N LYS A 573 15.70 30.20 -33.82
CA LYS A 573 14.79 30.90 -32.90
C LYS A 573 13.93 31.96 -33.61
N GLU A 574 14.35 32.44 -34.77
CA GLU A 574 13.62 33.45 -35.56
C GLU A 574 12.66 32.85 -36.61
N ALA A 575 12.88 31.62 -37.07
CA ALA A 575 12.03 31.01 -38.11
C ALA A 575 10.75 30.32 -37.59
N HIS A 576 10.58 30.15 -36.27
CA HIS A 576 9.38 29.56 -35.68
C HIS A 576 8.17 30.52 -35.63
N ALA A 577 8.33 31.75 -36.13
CA ALA A 577 7.28 32.76 -36.23
C ALA A 577 6.56 32.79 -37.60
N ALA A 578 7.00 32.04 -38.61
CA ALA A 578 6.43 32.12 -39.95
C ALA A 578 6.03 30.73 -40.50
N ALA A 579 4.75 30.41 -40.31
CA ALA A 579 3.84 29.84 -41.29
C ALA A 579 4.33 28.74 -42.27
N LYS A 580 3.60 27.61 -42.19
CA LYS A 580 2.93 26.89 -43.29
C LYS A 580 3.78 26.28 -44.44
N LYS A 581 3.44 25.00 -44.68
CA LYS A 581 3.53 24.18 -45.92
C LYS A 581 4.83 23.39 -46.18
N GLY A 582 4.74 22.08 -45.97
CA GLY A 582 5.22 21.04 -46.88
C GLY A 582 6.74 20.92 -47.13
N PRO A 583 7.20 20.20 -48.17
CA PRO A 583 7.59 18.79 -48.02
C PRO A 583 8.66 18.26 -49.04
N ALA A 584 9.84 17.76 -48.65
CA ALA A 584 9.96 16.31 -48.76
C ALA A 584 11.34 15.65 -49.24
N GLY A 585 11.49 14.32 -49.47
CA GLY A 585 12.49 13.54 -50.29
C GLY A 585 13.75 12.80 -49.70
N ASP A 586 13.74 11.44 -49.69
CA ASP A 586 14.62 10.42 -49.05
C ASP A 586 16.16 10.37 -49.29
N ALA A 587 16.86 9.57 -48.46
CA ALA A 587 18.18 8.97 -48.78
C ALA A 587 18.37 7.54 -48.19
N LYS A 588 19.02 6.63 -48.94
CA LYS A 588 19.46 5.25 -48.61
C LYS A 588 20.94 5.04 -49.01
N PRO A 589 21.63 3.92 -48.66
CA PRO A 589 21.68 3.10 -47.41
C PRO A 589 23.13 2.65 -47.04
N LYS A 590 23.37 2.06 -45.84
CA LYS A 590 24.21 0.85 -45.58
C LYS A 590 24.36 0.51 -44.06
N ASN A 591 24.46 -0.80 -43.79
CA ASN A 591 24.54 -1.54 -42.50
C ASN A 591 25.99 -2.10 -42.31
N PRO A 592 26.34 -2.92 -41.29
CA PRO A 592 26.04 -2.98 -39.84
C PRO A 592 27.29 -3.26 -38.94
N GLN A 593 27.28 -2.99 -37.63
CA GLN A 593 27.97 -3.82 -36.60
C GLN A 593 27.70 -3.37 -35.15
N GLN A 594 27.77 -4.34 -34.24
CA GLN A 594 27.27 -4.42 -32.86
C GLN A 594 27.97 -3.47 -31.86
N GLY A 595 27.20 -2.95 -30.88
CA GLY A 595 27.72 -2.16 -29.76
C GLY A 595 26.73 -1.98 -28.59
N ALA A 596 27.25 -2.07 -27.37
CA ALA A 596 26.63 -2.09 -26.04
C ALA A 596 25.56 -0.99 -25.74
N PRO A 597 24.68 -1.18 -24.72
CA PRO A 597 23.55 -0.30 -24.48
C PRO A 597 23.98 1.02 -23.81
N GLY A 598 24.11 2.07 -24.62
CA GLY A 598 24.32 3.46 -24.19
C GLY A 598 23.01 4.19 -23.87
N GLY A 599 23.03 4.98 -22.79
CA GLY A 599 21.90 5.72 -22.25
C GLY A 599 21.24 6.70 -23.20
N GLY A 600 19.96 6.43 -23.49
CA GLY A 600 19.00 7.43 -23.96
C GLY A 600 18.26 8.05 -22.78
N LYS A 601 17.91 9.33 -22.88
CA LYS A 601 17.00 10.02 -21.94
C LYS A 601 15.76 9.14 -21.71
N GLN A 602 15.61 8.60 -20.51
CA GLN A 602 14.43 7.84 -20.11
C GLN A 602 13.18 8.70 -20.27
N THR A 603 12.29 8.29 -21.16
CA THR A 603 10.89 8.70 -21.16
C THR A 603 10.25 8.24 -19.84
N LYS A 604 9.50 9.11 -19.16
CA LYS A 604 8.77 8.84 -17.89
C LYS A 604 7.72 7.69 -17.96
N LEU A 605 7.65 6.94 -19.06
CA LEU A 605 6.63 5.92 -19.33
C LEU A 605 7.00 4.49 -18.85
N GLY A 606 8.27 4.18 -18.63
CA GLY A 606 8.70 2.82 -18.27
C GLY A 606 8.39 2.42 -16.83
N ILE A 607 8.25 1.11 -16.56
CA ILE A 607 8.08 0.55 -15.22
C ILE A 607 9.37 0.84 -14.40
N ALA A 608 9.22 1.37 -13.18
CA ALA A 608 10.33 1.70 -12.30
C ALA A 608 10.67 0.54 -11.36
N SER A 609 9.65 -0.19 -10.89
CA SER A 609 9.80 -1.34 -10.03
C SER A 609 10.10 -2.61 -10.83
N ARG A 610 11.00 -3.45 -10.33
CA ARG A 610 11.32 -4.73 -10.96
C ARG A 610 10.47 -5.84 -10.36
N LYS A 611 9.95 -6.73 -11.22
CA LYS A 611 9.13 -7.89 -10.87
C LYS A 611 9.79 -8.79 -9.83
N GLU A 612 11.11 -8.93 -9.91
CA GLU A 612 11.91 -9.79 -9.03
C GLU A 612 12.17 -9.16 -7.65
N ASP A 613 12.26 -7.83 -7.58
CA ASP A 613 12.66 -7.08 -6.38
C ASP A 613 11.45 -6.66 -5.53
N ASN A 614 10.40 -6.16 -6.18
CA ASN A 614 9.18 -5.70 -5.53
C ASN A 614 7.96 -6.01 -6.42
N PHE A 615 7.44 -7.23 -6.26
CA PHE A 615 6.34 -7.75 -7.07
C PHE A 615 5.05 -6.94 -6.94
N ALA A 616 4.73 -6.43 -5.74
CA ALA A 616 3.48 -5.70 -5.49
C ALA A 616 3.47 -4.34 -6.21
N ASP A 617 4.56 -3.58 -6.10
CA ASP A 617 4.69 -2.30 -6.79
C ASP A 617 4.83 -2.51 -8.30
N TRP A 618 5.59 -3.51 -8.75
CA TRP A 618 5.68 -3.86 -10.16
C TRP A 618 4.29 -4.17 -10.75
N TYR A 619 3.49 -5.02 -10.09
CA TYR A 619 2.15 -5.37 -10.57
C TYR A 619 1.27 -4.12 -10.68
N THR A 620 1.30 -3.26 -9.65
CA THR A 620 0.55 -2.00 -9.63
C THR A 620 0.97 -1.06 -10.76
N GLU A 621 2.27 -0.91 -11.02
CA GLU A 621 2.77 -0.09 -12.12
C GLU A 621 2.40 -0.65 -13.48
N VAL A 622 2.47 -1.97 -13.68
CA VAL A 622 2.10 -2.61 -14.95
C VAL A 622 0.62 -2.39 -15.28
N ILE A 623 -0.29 -2.58 -14.32
CA ILE A 623 -1.73 -2.44 -14.57
C ILE A 623 -2.17 -0.98 -14.72
N THR A 624 -1.52 -0.02 -14.05
CA THR A 624 -1.87 1.40 -14.15
C THR A 624 -1.24 2.04 -15.38
N ARG A 625 0.07 1.87 -15.59
CA ARG A 625 0.79 2.43 -16.74
C ARG A 625 0.43 1.73 -18.05
N GLY A 626 0.08 0.44 -17.99
CA GLY A 626 -0.50 -0.31 -19.10
C GLY A 626 -1.95 0.07 -19.42
N GLU A 627 -2.55 1.01 -18.68
CA GLU A 627 -3.93 1.47 -18.86
C GLU A 627 -4.97 0.34 -18.75
N MET A 628 -4.77 -0.60 -17.82
CA MET A 628 -5.71 -1.69 -17.55
C MET A 628 -6.78 -1.25 -16.55
N VAL A 629 -6.39 -0.55 -15.49
CA VAL A 629 -7.31 -0.10 -14.44
C VAL A 629 -7.04 1.34 -14.03
N GLU A 630 -8.07 2.00 -13.54
CA GLU A 630 -7.99 3.24 -12.75
C GLU A 630 -8.52 2.95 -11.34
N TYR A 631 -7.90 3.52 -10.31
CA TYR A 631 -8.39 3.39 -8.94
C TYR A 631 -9.67 4.21 -8.77
N TYR A 632 -10.66 3.62 -8.12
CA TYR A 632 -11.92 4.29 -7.78
C TYR A 632 -11.92 4.75 -6.32
N ASP A 633 -12.83 5.65 -5.95
CA ASP A 633 -12.93 6.23 -4.60
C ASP A 633 -13.40 5.20 -3.54
N VAL A 634 -14.15 4.18 -3.95
CA VAL A 634 -14.48 3.02 -3.11
C VAL A 634 -13.34 1.99 -3.13
N SER A 635 -12.68 1.81 -1.99
CA SER A 635 -11.60 0.81 -1.84
C SER A 635 -12.05 -0.59 -2.27
N GLY A 636 -11.28 -1.21 -3.16
CA GLY A 636 -11.57 -2.54 -3.70
C GLY A 636 -12.53 -2.56 -4.89
N CYS A 637 -12.99 -1.40 -5.35
CA CYS A 637 -13.65 -1.21 -6.64
C CYS A 637 -12.67 -0.51 -7.60
N TYR A 638 -12.71 -0.86 -8.88
CA TYR A 638 -11.77 -0.38 -9.89
C TYR A 638 -12.48 -0.12 -11.21
N ILE A 639 -12.06 0.91 -11.93
CA ILE A 639 -12.56 1.17 -13.29
C ILE A 639 -11.73 0.33 -14.24
N PHE A 640 -12.37 -0.59 -14.95
CA PHE A 640 -11.72 -1.34 -16.02
C PHE A 640 -11.67 -0.46 -17.27
N ARG A 641 -10.45 -0.08 -17.67
CA ARG A 641 -10.24 0.70 -18.90
C ARG A 641 -10.48 -0.19 -20.13
N PRO A 642 -10.69 0.39 -21.33
CA PRO A 642 -11.05 -0.37 -22.53
C PRO A 642 -10.12 -1.56 -22.84
N TRP A 643 -8.84 -1.47 -22.47
CA TRP A 643 -7.87 -2.54 -22.73
C TRP A 643 -8.17 -3.81 -21.92
N SER A 644 -8.43 -3.68 -20.61
CA SER A 644 -8.73 -4.82 -19.75
C SER A 644 -10.14 -5.36 -19.98
N TYR A 645 -11.10 -4.47 -20.26
CA TYR A 645 -12.47 -4.89 -20.56
C TYR A 645 -12.53 -5.67 -21.88
N ALA A 646 -11.78 -5.25 -22.92
CA ALA A 646 -11.68 -6.01 -24.17
C ALA A 646 -11.03 -7.40 -23.96
N ILE A 647 -10.07 -7.55 -23.04
CA ILE A 647 -9.55 -8.87 -22.66
C ILE A 647 -10.66 -9.73 -22.04
N TRP A 648 -11.47 -9.14 -21.15
CA TRP A 648 -12.60 -9.81 -20.53
C TRP A 648 -13.66 -10.25 -21.56
N GLU A 649 -14.00 -9.41 -22.53
CA GLU A 649 -14.93 -9.75 -23.62
C GLU A 649 -14.45 -10.92 -24.47
N ARG A 650 -13.13 -11.07 -24.63
CA ARG A 650 -12.54 -12.17 -25.40
C ARG A 650 -12.56 -13.48 -24.61
N ILE A 651 -12.33 -13.42 -23.30
CA ILE A 651 -12.53 -14.56 -22.41
C ILE A 651 -14.00 -15.00 -22.43
N GLN A 652 -14.93 -14.03 -22.32
CA GLN A 652 -16.37 -14.25 -22.45
C GLN A 652 -16.68 -14.97 -23.75
N SER A 653 -16.35 -14.36 -24.90
CA SER A 653 -16.69 -14.91 -26.22
C SER A 653 -16.14 -16.32 -26.44
N PHE A 654 -14.90 -16.58 -25.98
CA PHE A 654 -14.26 -17.88 -26.13
C PHE A 654 -14.95 -18.97 -25.29
N PHE A 655 -15.23 -18.68 -24.02
CA PHE A 655 -15.89 -19.64 -23.13
C PHE A 655 -17.37 -19.83 -23.50
N ASP A 656 -18.06 -18.74 -23.83
CA ASP A 656 -19.47 -18.70 -24.25
C ASP A 656 -19.71 -19.57 -25.49
N ALA A 657 -18.80 -19.54 -26.46
CA ALA A 657 -18.87 -20.43 -27.63
C ALA A 657 -18.82 -21.92 -27.26
N LYS A 658 -17.99 -22.30 -26.27
CA LYS A 658 -17.86 -23.70 -25.83
C LYS A 658 -19.09 -24.18 -25.05
N ILE A 659 -19.59 -23.38 -24.11
CA ILE A 659 -20.78 -23.76 -23.33
C ILE A 659 -22.06 -23.77 -24.18
N LYS A 660 -22.20 -22.85 -25.14
CA LYS A 660 -23.34 -22.86 -26.07
C LYS A 660 -23.35 -24.08 -26.97
N ALA A 661 -22.19 -24.60 -27.36
CA ALA A 661 -22.09 -25.81 -28.17
C ALA A 661 -22.67 -27.07 -27.48
N ILE A 662 -22.78 -27.06 -26.15
CA ILE A 662 -23.38 -28.15 -25.36
C ILE A 662 -24.80 -27.82 -24.87
N GLY A 663 -25.41 -26.76 -25.41
CA GLY A 663 -26.78 -26.36 -25.11
C GLY A 663 -26.94 -25.55 -23.82
N VAL A 664 -25.88 -24.92 -23.30
CA VAL A 664 -26.02 -23.94 -22.21
C VAL A 664 -26.52 -22.60 -22.77
N GLU A 665 -27.52 -22.02 -22.11
CA GLU A 665 -28.09 -20.74 -22.48
C GLU A 665 -27.73 -19.63 -21.49
N ASN A 666 -27.48 -18.43 -22.00
CA ASN A 666 -27.24 -17.26 -21.13
C ASN A 666 -28.55 -16.73 -20.57
N CYS A 667 -28.55 -16.41 -19.28
CA CYS A 667 -29.68 -15.85 -18.55
C CYS A 667 -29.23 -14.66 -17.69
N TYR A 668 -30.21 -13.89 -17.21
CA TYR A 668 -29.98 -12.78 -16.29
C TYR A 668 -30.83 -12.95 -15.04
N PHE A 669 -30.18 -12.92 -13.88
CA PHE A 669 -30.82 -12.82 -12.56
C PHE A 669 -30.38 -11.53 -11.84
N PRO A 670 -31.25 -10.91 -11.03
CA PRO A 670 -30.93 -9.65 -10.34
C PRO A 670 -29.77 -9.75 -9.34
N ILE A 671 -29.16 -8.59 -9.04
CA ILE A 671 -28.09 -8.43 -8.02
C ILE A 671 -28.64 -8.23 -6.59
N PHE A 672 -29.91 -7.86 -6.45
CA PHE A 672 -30.54 -7.60 -5.16
C PHE A 672 -31.26 -8.83 -4.63
N VAL A 673 -30.95 -9.21 -3.39
CA VAL A 673 -31.50 -10.40 -2.71
C VAL A 673 -32.16 -9.94 -1.41
N SER A 674 -33.42 -10.31 -1.17
CA SER A 674 -34.08 -9.96 0.09
C SER A 674 -33.39 -10.66 1.28
N GLN A 675 -33.39 -10.03 2.45
CA GLN A 675 -32.86 -10.64 3.68
C GLN A 675 -33.48 -12.02 3.93
N SER A 676 -34.80 -12.12 3.80
CA SER A 676 -35.54 -13.38 3.96
C SER A 676 -35.12 -14.49 3.00
N ALA A 677 -34.71 -14.16 1.77
CA ALA A 677 -34.20 -15.14 0.82
C ALA A 677 -32.79 -15.61 1.17
N LEU A 678 -31.92 -14.70 1.62
CA LEU A 678 -30.56 -15.01 2.05
C LEU A 678 -30.53 -15.83 3.36
N GLU A 679 -31.40 -15.52 4.31
CA GLU A 679 -31.45 -16.19 5.62
C GLU A 679 -31.97 -17.63 5.58
N ARG A 680 -32.76 -18.01 4.56
CA ARG A 680 -33.15 -19.42 4.34
C ARG A 680 -31.96 -20.34 4.15
N GLU A 681 -30.84 -19.83 3.63
CA GLU A 681 -29.59 -20.58 3.42
C GLU A 681 -28.74 -20.69 4.70
N LYS A 682 -28.80 -19.66 5.56
CA LYS A 682 -28.00 -19.54 6.79
C LYS A 682 -28.26 -20.68 7.80
N ASN A 683 -29.46 -21.25 7.80
CA ASN A 683 -29.85 -22.35 8.68
C ASN A 683 -29.26 -23.71 8.27
N HIS A 684 -28.68 -23.82 7.07
CA HIS A 684 -28.26 -25.10 6.49
C HIS A 684 -26.79 -25.17 6.10
N ILE A 685 -26.10 -24.02 6.01
CA ILE A 685 -24.64 -23.96 5.75
C ILE A 685 -23.99 -23.14 6.87
N ALA A 686 -23.39 -23.83 7.86
CA ALA A 686 -22.86 -23.24 9.10
C ALA A 686 -21.70 -22.24 8.91
N ASP A 687 -21.02 -22.28 7.76
CA ASP A 687 -19.90 -21.40 7.41
C ASP A 687 -20.29 -20.24 6.48
N PHE A 688 -21.58 -20.06 6.20
CA PHE A 688 -22.09 -18.97 5.38
C PHE A 688 -22.24 -17.69 6.22
N ALA A 689 -21.14 -17.16 6.75
CA ALA A 689 -21.09 -15.83 7.34
C ALA A 689 -20.84 -14.82 6.22
N PRO A 690 -21.86 -14.15 5.66
CA PRO A 690 -21.64 -13.32 4.51
C PRO A 690 -21.18 -11.96 5.05
N GLU A 691 -19.93 -11.60 4.79
CA GLU A 691 -19.51 -10.21 4.77
C GLU A 691 -20.18 -9.56 3.53
N VAL A 692 -21.51 -9.40 3.58
CA VAL A 692 -22.35 -8.83 2.52
C VAL A 692 -22.59 -7.34 2.73
N ALA A 693 -22.74 -6.63 1.62
CA ALA A 693 -23.23 -5.26 1.63
C ALA A 693 -24.77 -5.26 1.70
N TRP A 694 -25.33 -4.46 2.60
CA TRP A 694 -26.77 -4.29 2.77
C TRP A 694 -27.22 -2.92 2.26
N VAL A 695 -28.31 -2.91 1.50
CA VAL A 695 -29.11 -1.73 1.21
C VAL A 695 -30.23 -1.67 2.24
N THR A 696 -30.17 -0.69 3.13
CA THR A 696 -31.14 -0.51 4.23
C THR A 696 -31.96 0.77 4.08
N ARG A 697 -31.63 1.64 3.12
CA ARG A 697 -32.28 2.93 2.90
C ARG A 697 -32.58 3.17 1.43
N SER A 698 -33.69 3.83 1.16
CA SER A 698 -34.07 4.36 -0.15
C SER A 698 -34.34 5.86 0.00
N GLY A 699 -33.50 6.70 -0.64
CA GLY A 699 -33.50 8.13 -0.39
C GLY A 699 -33.28 8.44 1.09
N SER A 700 -34.24 9.12 1.71
CA SER A 700 -34.20 9.46 3.15
C SER A 700 -34.89 8.42 4.05
N SER A 701 -35.72 7.52 3.49
CA SER A 701 -36.50 6.51 4.24
C SER A 701 -35.74 5.19 4.42
N GLU A 702 -35.99 4.50 5.52
CA GLU A 702 -35.52 3.13 5.73
C GLU A 702 -36.38 2.14 4.93
N LEU A 703 -35.76 1.08 4.41
CA LEU A 703 -36.46 -0.02 3.74
C LEU A 703 -37.13 -0.91 4.79
N ALA A 704 -38.35 -1.35 4.51
CA ALA A 704 -39.08 -2.27 5.39
C ALA A 704 -38.36 -3.61 5.58
N GLU A 705 -37.64 -4.07 4.56
CA GLU A 705 -36.77 -5.24 4.61
C GLU A 705 -35.40 -4.87 4.00
N PRO A 706 -34.28 -5.07 4.73
CA PRO A 706 -32.94 -4.95 4.17
C PRO A 706 -32.75 -5.84 2.93
N ILE A 707 -32.05 -5.30 1.94
CA ILE A 707 -31.74 -6.00 0.68
C ILE A 707 -30.23 -6.23 0.64
N ALA A 708 -29.79 -7.48 0.55
CA ALA A 708 -28.40 -7.82 0.34
C ALA A 708 -28.00 -7.59 -1.13
N ILE A 709 -26.78 -7.09 -1.33
CA ILE A 709 -26.11 -7.14 -2.63
C ILE A 709 -25.47 -8.52 -2.76
N ARG A 710 -25.91 -9.26 -3.78
CA ARG A 710 -25.65 -10.68 -4.01
C ARG A 710 -24.18 -11.10 -3.80
N PRO A 711 -23.89 -11.96 -2.81
CA PRO A 711 -22.59 -12.65 -2.69
C PRO A 711 -22.56 -14.01 -3.42
N THR A 712 -23.74 -14.61 -3.65
CA THR A 712 -23.96 -16.00 -4.10
C THR A 712 -25.22 -16.09 -4.95
N SER A 713 -25.37 -17.17 -5.70
CA SER A 713 -26.28 -17.22 -6.86
C SER A 713 -27.42 -18.20 -6.68
N GLU A 714 -27.18 -19.21 -5.87
CA GLU A 714 -28.09 -20.28 -5.48
C GLU A 714 -29.38 -19.70 -4.88
N THR A 715 -29.28 -18.74 -3.96
CA THR A 715 -30.44 -18.08 -3.31
C THR A 715 -31.39 -17.37 -4.27
N VAL A 716 -30.89 -16.93 -5.43
CA VAL A 716 -31.67 -16.21 -6.44
C VAL A 716 -32.17 -17.17 -7.52
N MET A 717 -31.35 -18.11 -7.96
CA MET A 717 -31.63 -18.97 -9.12
C MET A 717 -32.47 -20.20 -8.74
N TYR A 718 -32.18 -20.87 -7.62
CA TYR A 718 -32.80 -22.15 -7.28
C TYR A 718 -34.30 -22.09 -6.95
N PRO A 719 -34.83 -21.01 -6.33
CA PRO A 719 -36.28 -20.82 -6.24
C PRO A 719 -36.97 -20.70 -7.60
N ALA A 720 -36.27 -20.21 -8.64
CA ALA A 720 -36.80 -20.19 -10.00
C ALA A 720 -36.72 -21.57 -10.66
N PHE A 721 -35.62 -22.32 -10.45
CA PHE A 721 -35.48 -23.68 -10.97
C PHE A 721 -36.59 -24.59 -10.44
N ALA A 722 -36.94 -24.49 -9.15
CA ALA A 722 -38.04 -25.25 -8.55
C ALA A 722 -39.42 -24.92 -9.17
N LYS A 723 -39.58 -23.74 -9.77
CA LYS A 723 -40.80 -23.35 -10.50
C LYS A 723 -40.77 -23.83 -11.94
N TRP A 724 -39.63 -23.75 -12.61
CA TRP A 724 -39.48 -24.11 -14.02
C TRP A 724 -39.43 -25.62 -14.23
N LEU A 725 -38.83 -26.36 -13.30
CA LEU A 725 -38.75 -27.81 -13.35
C LEU A 725 -40.03 -28.42 -12.77
N GLN A 726 -40.85 -29.07 -13.60
CA GLN A 726 -42.04 -29.79 -13.16
C GLN A 726 -42.01 -31.27 -13.57
N SER A 727 -41.45 -31.58 -14.75
CA SER A 727 -41.40 -32.91 -15.35
C SER A 727 -39.98 -33.26 -15.80
N HIS A 728 -39.67 -34.56 -15.93
CA HIS A 728 -38.41 -35.03 -16.51
C HIS A 728 -38.12 -34.44 -17.91
N ARG A 729 -39.16 -34.01 -18.64
CA ARG A 729 -39.03 -33.38 -19.97
C ARG A 729 -38.42 -31.97 -19.93
N ASP A 730 -38.43 -31.32 -18.78
CA ASP A 730 -37.83 -30.01 -18.58
C ASP A 730 -36.32 -30.11 -18.29
N LEU A 731 -35.80 -31.34 -18.14
CA LEU A 731 -34.38 -31.61 -17.91
C LEU A 731 -33.66 -31.97 -19.23
N PRO A 732 -32.38 -31.61 -19.36
CA PRO A 732 -31.59 -30.84 -18.40
C PRO A 732 -31.83 -29.32 -18.49
N ILE A 733 -31.81 -28.64 -17.35
CA ILE A 733 -31.72 -27.17 -17.31
C ILE A 733 -30.25 -26.81 -17.36
N ARG A 734 -29.83 -25.98 -18.33
CA ARG A 734 -28.44 -25.54 -18.49
C ARG A 734 -28.33 -24.03 -18.66
N LEU A 735 -28.02 -23.31 -17.58
CA LEU A 735 -27.97 -21.85 -17.61
C LEU A 735 -26.60 -21.30 -17.22
N ASN A 736 -26.22 -20.21 -17.86
CA ASN A 736 -25.05 -19.40 -17.55
C ASN A 736 -25.44 -17.94 -17.31
N GLN A 737 -24.74 -17.25 -16.42
CA GLN A 737 -24.88 -15.83 -16.16
C GLN A 737 -23.49 -15.16 -16.14
N TRP A 738 -23.39 -14.04 -16.84
CA TRP A 738 -22.29 -13.08 -16.70
C TRP A 738 -22.79 -11.91 -15.86
N ASN A 739 -22.13 -11.61 -14.75
CA ASN A 739 -22.59 -10.60 -13.79
C ASN A 739 -21.44 -9.98 -12.98
N ASN A 740 -21.82 -9.13 -12.03
CA ASN A 740 -20.92 -8.55 -11.04
C ASN A 740 -21.26 -9.14 -9.68
N VAL A 741 -20.23 -9.46 -8.90
CA VAL A 741 -20.38 -9.96 -7.53
C VAL A 741 -19.73 -8.98 -6.56
N VAL A 742 -20.36 -8.78 -5.40
CA VAL A 742 -19.83 -7.97 -4.31
C VAL A 742 -19.51 -8.83 -3.10
N ARG A 743 -18.26 -8.77 -2.63
CA ARG A 743 -17.78 -9.45 -1.42
C ARG A 743 -17.09 -8.46 -0.48
N TRP A 744 -17.63 -8.29 0.72
CA TRP A 744 -17.20 -7.25 1.66
C TRP A 744 -16.18 -7.75 2.71
N GLU A 745 -15.43 -8.80 2.37
CA GLU A 745 -14.68 -9.64 3.32
C GLU A 745 -13.23 -9.20 3.64
N PHE A 746 -12.64 -8.27 2.89
CA PHE A 746 -11.18 -8.12 2.88
C PHE A 746 -10.66 -6.72 3.22
N LYS A 747 -9.50 -6.69 3.90
CA LYS A 747 -8.79 -5.47 4.33
C LYS A 747 -7.81 -4.92 3.28
N ASP A 748 -7.29 -5.76 2.39
CA ASP A 748 -6.25 -5.41 1.40
C ASP A 748 -6.63 -5.87 -0.02
N PRO A 749 -7.43 -5.09 -0.78
CA PRO A 749 -7.84 -5.47 -2.12
C PRO A 749 -6.68 -5.31 -3.12
N THR A 750 -6.51 -6.31 -3.98
CA THR A 750 -5.54 -6.34 -5.08
C THR A 750 -6.27 -6.44 -6.41
N PRO A 751 -6.12 -5.48 -7.34
CA PRO A 751 -6.83 -5.45 -8.62
C PRO A 751 -6.75 -6.78 -9.38
N PHE A 752 -7.88 -7.22 -9.93
CA PHE A 752 -8.12 -8.52 -10.59
C PHE A 752 -7.95 -9.76 -9.70
N ILE A 753 -7.10 -9.76 -8.66
CA ILE A 753 -6.83 -10.96 -7.84
C ILE A 753 -7.88 -11.14 -6.72
N ARG A 754 -8.11 -10.08 -5.95
CA ARG A 754 -9.00 -10.06 -4.78
C ARG A 754 -9.57 -8.65 -4.62
N THR A 755 -10.76 -8.43 -5.14
CA THR A 755 -11.44 -7.12 -5.16
C THR A 755 -12.79 -7.23 -4.45
N ARG A 756 -13.38 -6.10 -4.04
CA ARG A 756 -14.72 -6.08 -3.43
C ARG A 756 -15.80 -6.27 -4.48
N GLU A 757 -15.63 -5.62 -5.62
CA GLU A 757 -16.48 -5.79 -6.80
C GLU A 757 -15.64 -6.41 -7.92
N PHE A 758 -16.18 -7.42 -8.58
CA PHE A 758 -15.55 -8.02 -9.76
C PHE A 758 -16.58 -8.61 -10.71
N LEU A 759 -16.21 -8.65 -11.99
CA LEU A 759 -16.95 -9.38 -13.01
C LEU A 759 -16.74 -10.89 -12.84
N TRP A 760 -17.83 -11.61 -12.93
CA TRP A 760 -17.95 -13.03 -12.61
C TRP A 760 -18.77 -13.74 -13.70
N GLN A 761 -18.42 -14.99 -13.90
CA GLN A 761 -19.16 -15.95 -14.69
C GLN A 761 -19.63 -17.04 -13.77
N GLU A 762 -20.88 -17.44 -13.91
CA GLU A 762 -21.40 -18.62 -13.24
C GLU A 762 -22.39 -19.40 -14.07
N GLY A 763 -22.29 -20.72 -14.00
CA GLY A 763 -23.26 -21.62 -14.57
C GLY A 763 -23.90 -22.47 -13.50
N HIS A 764 -25.20 -22.69 -13.68
CA HIS A 764 -26.03 -23.50 -12.80
C HIS A 764 -26.90 -24.42 -13.65
N THR A 765 -26.78 -25.71 -13.40
CA THR A 765 -27.45 -26.73 -14.22
C THR A 765 -28.13 -27.77 -13.34
N ALA A 766 -29.15 -28.44 -13.89
CA ALA A 766 -29.93 -29.46 -13.21
C ALA A 766 -30.19 -30.66 -14.15
N PHE A 767 -30.03 -31.87 -13.61
CA PHE A 767 -30.06 -33.15 -14.32
C PHE A 767 -30.96 -34.18 -13.63
N ALA A 768 -31.41 -35.16 -14.41
CA ALA A 768 -32.17 -36.28 -13.90
C ALA A 768 -31.26 -37.26 -13.14
N THR A 769 -30.05 -37.50 -13.65
CA THR A 769 -29.13 -38.51 -13.12
C THR A 769 -27.81 -37.92 -12.61
N TYR A 770 -27.19 -38.64 -11.67
CA TYR A 770 -25.85 -38.32 -11.16
C TYR A 770 -24.80 -38.32 -12.28
N GLN A 771 -24.89 -39.28 -13.20
CA GLN A 771 -23.88 -39.49 -14.24
C GLN A 771 -23.83 -38.32 -15.22
N GLU A 772 -24.98 -37.83 -15.69
CA GLU A 772 -25.05 -36.66 -16.58
C GLU A 772 -24.50 -35.40 -15.91
N ALA A 773 -24.83 -35.20 -14.62
CA ALA A 773 -24.31 -34.09 -13.84
C ALA A 773 -22.78 -34.18 -13.69
N ALA A 774 -22.24 -35.35 -13.34
CA ALA A 774 -20.80 -35.56 -13.19
C ALA A 774 -20.03 -35.36 -14.51
N GLU A 775 -20.57 -35.85 -15.63
CA GLU A 775 -19.98 -35.67 -16.97
C GLU A 775 -19.85 -34.19 -17.35
N GLU A 776 -20.87 -33.37 -17.06
CA GLU A 776 -20.79 -31.93 -17.32
C GLU A 776 -19.74 -31.24 -16.44
N VAL A 777 -19.60 -31.62 -15.16
CA VAL A 777 -18.59 -31.04 -14.26
C VAL A 777 -17.18 -31.27 -14.79
N ASP A 778 -16.91 -32.46 -15.34
CA ASP A 778 -15.65 -32.79 -16.01
C ASP A 778 -15.46 -32.02 -17.31
N LEU A 779 -16.51 -31.87 -18.12
CA LEU A 779 -16.44 -31.14 -19.39
C LEU A 779 -16.18 -29.64 -19.17
N ILE A 780 -16.85 -29.02 -18.19
CA ILE A 780 -16.63 -27.62 -17.82
C ILE A 780 -15.21 -27.41 -17.30
N LEU A 781 -14.64 -28.37 -16.55
CA LEU A 781 -13.25 -28.29 -16.13
C LEU A 781 -12.30 -28.19 -17.33
N GLU A 782 -12.54 -28.97 -18.39
CA GLU A 782 -11.74 -28.92 -19.62
C GLU A 782 -11.95 -27.60 -20.38
N PHE A 783 -13.17 -27.06 -20.38
CA PHE A 783 -13.41 -25.73 -20.96
C PHE A 783 -12.65 -24.64 -20.21
N TYR A 784 -12.63 -24.66 -18.88
CA TYR A 784 -11.79 -23.75 -18.11
C TYR A 784 -10.30 -23.95 -18.38
N ALA A 785 -9.83 -25.20 -18.45
CA ALA A 785 -8.45 -25.46 -18.79
C ALA A 785 -8.10 -24.89 -20.19
N SER A 786 -9.01 -25.01 -21.17
CA SER A 786 -8.81 -24.43 -22.50
C SER A 786 -8.77 -22.90 -22.51
N VAL A 787 -9.49 -22.21 -21.60
CA VAL A 787 -9.34 -20.76 -21.42
C VAL A 787 -7.90 -20.43 -21.02
N TYR A 788 -7.33 -21.16 -20.05
CA TYR A 788 -5.95 -20.92 -19.64
C TYR A 788 -4.94 -21.35 -20.71
N GLU A 789 -5.01 -22.57 -21.20
CA GLU A 789 -3.98 -23.18 -22.06
C GLU A 789 -4.07 -22.67 -23.50
N GLU A 790 -5.26 -22.67 -24.11
CA GLU A 790 -5.43 -22.33 -25.53
C GLU A 790 -5.54 -20.82 -25.77
N LEU A 791 -6.26 -20.09 -24.92
CA LEU A 791 -6.50 -18.65 -25.09
C LEU A 791 -5.42 -17.81 -24.39
N LEU A 792 -5.15 -18.08 -23.10
CA LEU A 792 -4.21 -17.29 -22.30
C LEU A 792 -2.75 -17.78 -22.35
N ALA A 793 -2.47 -18.93 -22.99
CA ALA A 793 -1.13 -19.54 -23.03
C ALA A 793 -0.55 -19.79 -21.63
N ILE A 794 -1.36 -20.26 -20.67
CA ILE A 794 -0.98 -20.53 -19.29
C ILE A 794 -1.23 -22.01 -18.98
N PRO A 795 -0.22 -22.78 -18.55
CA PRO A 795 -0.39 -24.16 -18.13
C PRO A 795 -1.16 -24.24 -16.81
N VAL A 796 -2.01 -25.25 -16.65
CA VAL A 796 -2.75 -25.48 -15.40
C VAL A 796 -2.77 -26.95 -15.02
N VAL A 797 -2.86 -27.21 -13.72
CA VAL A 797 -3.09 -28.56 -13.19
C VAL A 797 -4.58 -28.76 -12.99
N ARG A 798 -5.14 -29.77 -13.66
CA ARG A 798 -6.51 -30.24 -13.44
C ARG A 798 -6.54 -31.17 -12.24
N GLY A 799 -7.46 -30.92 -11.30
CA GLY A 799 -7.57 -31.79 -10.12
C GLY A 799 -8.88 -31.67 -9.38
N ARG A 800 -9.03 -32.52 -8.36
CA ARG A 800 -10.17 -32.53 -7.43
C ARG A 800 -9.76 -31.90 -6.11
N LYS A 801 -10.57 -31.00 -5.55
CA LYS A 801 -10.32 -30.42 -4.22
C LYS A 801 -10.41 -31.49 -3.13
N SER A 802 -9.66 -31.31 -2.04
CA SER A 802 -9.81 -32.14 -0.85
C SER A 802 -11.21 -31.96 -0.23
N GLU A 803 -11.60 -32.84 0.69
CA GLU A 803 -12.88 -32.70 1.41
C GLU A 803 -12.99 -31.37 2.17
N LYS A 804 -11.85 -30.77 2.55
CA LYS A 804 -11.81 -29.49 3.27
C LYS A 804 -11.86 -28.28 2.36
N GLU A 805 -11.26 -28.37 1.18
CA GLU A 805 -11.14 -27.24 0.23
C GLU A 805 -12.21 -27.30 -0.88
N LYS A 806 -13.13 -28.29 -0.87
CA LYS A 806 -14.28 -28.34 -1.80
C LYS A 806 -15.31 -27.28 -1.43
N PHE A 807 -16.17 -26.94 -2.39
CA PHE A 807 -17.28 -26.02 -2.14
C PHE A 807 -18.23 -26.60 -1.06
N PRO A 808 -18.60 -25.83 -0.04
CA PRO A 808 -19.52 -26.28 1.00
C PRO A 808 -20.83 -26.78 0.41
N GLY A 809 -21.24 -28.00 0.80
CA GLY A 809 -22.46 -28.63 0.26
C GLY A 809 -22.29 -29.34 -1.08
N ALA A 810 -21.13 -29.29 -1.72
CA ALA A 810 -20.85 -30.09 -2.91
C ALA A 810 -20.44 -31.54 -2.55
N ASP A 811 -20.84 -32.50 -3.39
CA ASP A 811 -20.33 -33.87 -3.34
C ASP A 811 -18.82 -33.86 -3.63
N PHE A 812 -18.44 -33.16 -4.71
CA PHE A 812 -17.04 -32.91 -5.06
C PHE A 812 -16.87 -31.60 -5.84
N THR A 813 -15.64 -31.10 -5.87
CA THR A 813 -15.25 -29.91 -6.62
C THR A 813 -14.01 -30.24 -7.45
N LEU A 814 -14.05 -29.90 -8.73
CA LEU A 814 -12.89 -29.91 -9.62
C LEU A 814 -12.36 -28.48 -9.79
N THR A 815 -11.08 -28.37 -10.08
CA THR A 815 -10.36 -27.09 -10.14
C THR A 815 -9.25 -27.12 -11.19
N VAL A 816 -8.99 -25.96 -11.80
CA VAL A 816 -7.76 -25.69 -12.53
C VAL A 816 -6.85 -24.82 -11.67
N GLU A 817 -5.66 -25.32 -11.35
CA GLU A 817 -4.66 -24.64 -10.53
C GLU A 817 -3.53 -24.10 -11.41
N GLY A 818 -3.30 -22.79 -11.36
CA GLY A 818 -2.15 -22.13 -11.98
C GLY A 818 -1.00 -21.96 -10.98
N TYR A 819 0.19 -21.60 -11.48
CA TYR A 819 1.38 -21.34 -10.69
C TYR A 819 2.02 -20.00 -11.08
N ILE A 820 2.40 -19.20 -10.08
CA ILE A 820 3.10 -17.92 -10.28
C ILE A 820 4.55 -18.05 -9.81
N GLY A 821 5.48 -18.19 -10.77
CA GLY A 821 6.90 -18.44 -10.50
C GLY A 821 7.59 -17.38 -9.66
N THR A 822 7.21 -16.11 -9.80
CA THR A 822 7.90 -15.00 -9.11
C THR A 822 7.83 -15.11 -7.59
N ASN A 823 6.68 -15.51 -7.04
CA ASN A 823 6.49 -15.64 -5.59
C ASN A 823 6.21 -17.07 -5.12
N GLY A 824 6.21 -18.06 -6.01
CA GLY A 824 6.10 -19.46 -5.66
C GLY A 824 4.72 -19.87 -5.16
N ARG A 825 3.66 -19.28 -5.71
CA ARG A 825 2.30 -19.49 -5.22
C ARG A 825 1.41 -20.15 -6.26
N GLY A 826 0.58 -21.09 -5.77
CA GLY A 826 -0.55 -21.64 -6.50
C GLY A 826 -1.72 -20.66 -6.52
N ILE A 827 -2.49 -20.67 -7.60
CA ILE A 827 -3.67 -19.84 -7.76
C ILE A 827 -4.82 -20.65 -8.36
N GLN A 828 -5.95 -20.70 -7.63
CA GLN A 828 -7.18 -21.29 -8.13
C GLN A 828 -7.73 -20.43 -9.26
N GLY A 829 -7.75 -20.98 -10.46
CA GLY A 829 -8.19 -20.28 -11.67
C GLY A 829 -9.71 -20.28 -11.82
N ALA A 830 -10.32 -21.47 -11.85
CA ALA A 830 -11.75 -21.68 -11.97
C ALA A 830 -12.14 -23.03 -11.35
N THR A 831 -13.42 -23.19 -10.98
CA THR A 831 -13.92 -24.41 -10.33
C THR A 831 -15.25 -24.87 -10.93
N SER A 832 -15.43 -26.19 -10.97
CA SER A 832 -16.72 -26.83 -11.28
C SER A 832 -17.12 -27.77 -10.14
N HIS A 833 -18.37 -27.68 -9.72
CA HIS A 833 -18.89 -28.28 -8.50
C HIS A 833 -20.03 -29.22 -8.86
N HIS A 834 -19.93 -30.47 -8.42
CA HIS A 834 -21.08 -31.38 -8.39
C HIS A 834 -21.79 -31.19 -7.06
N LEU A 835 -22.95 -30.53 -7.08
CA LEU A 835 -23.71 -30.19 -5.86
C LEU A 835 -24.57 -31.35 -5.34
N GLY A 836 -24.63 -32.44 -6.10
CA GLY A 836 -25.46 -33.58 -5.75
C GLY A 836 -26.93 -33.18 -5.70
N GLN A 837 -27.63 -33.71 -4.71
CA GLN A 837 -29.02 -33.33 -4.42
C GLN A 837 -29.15 -32.42 -3.20
N ASN A 838 -28.06 -31.95 -2.59
CA ASN A 838 -28.11 -31.19 -1.34
C ASN A 838 -28.93 -29.90 -1.49
N PHE A 839 -28.63 -29.12 -2.53
CA PHE A 839 -29.35 -27.89 -2.84
C PHE A 839 -30.76 -28.15 -3.39
N SER A 840 -30.95 -29.20 -4.20
CA SER A 840 -32.26 -29.53 -4.77
C SER A 840 -33.27 -29.92 -3.70
N LYS A 841 -32.83 -30.63 -2.65
CA LYS A 841 -33.64 -30.95 -1.47
C LYS A 841 -33.97 -29.68 -0.67
N MET A 842 -32.99 -28.79 -0.52
CA MET A 842 -33.15 -27.54 0.22
C MET A 842 -34.15 -26.57 -0.45
N PHE A 843 -34.09 -26.44 -1.78
CA PHE A 843 -34.94 -25.52 -2.54
C PHE A 843 -36.15 -26.22 -3.21
N ASN A 844 -36.36 -27.51 -2.92
CA ASN A 844 -37.42 -28.32 -3.49
C ASN A 844 -37.44 -28.37 -5.03
N ILE A 845 -36.24 -28.45 -5.64
CA ILE A 845 -36.07 -28.62 -7.08
C ILE A 845 -36.32 -30.09 -7.42
N CYS A 846 -37.55 -30.39 -7.83
CA CYS A 846 -38.01 -31.74 -8.08
C CYS A 846 -38.78 -31.86 -9.39
N TYR A 847 -38.79 -33.06 -9.97
CA TYR A 847 -39.48 -33.36 -11.23
C TYR A 847 -40.29 -34.65 -11.12
N GLN A 848 -41.36 -34.75 -11.91
CA GLN A 848 -42.14 -35.98 -12.04
C GLN A 848 -41.37 -37.04 -12.82
N ARG A 849 -41.33 -38.26 -12.29
CA ARG A 849 -40.63 -39.36 -12.97
C ARG A 849 -41.30 -39.73 -14.31
N PRO A 850 -40.53 -40.24 -15.30
CA PRO A 850 -41.10 -40.71 -16.56
C PRO A 850 -42.02 -41.93 -16.42
N ASP A 851 -41.76 -42.80 -15.43
CA ASP A 851 -42.47 -44.07 -15.17
C ASP A 851 -43.71 -43.91 -14.29
N ASP A 852 -43.76 -42.86 -13.47
CA ASP A 852 -44.87 -42.58 -12.56
C ASP A 852 -45.00 -41.08 -12.26
N SER A 853 -45.96 -40.42 -12.91
CA SER A 853 -46.22 -38.98 -12.76
C SER A 853 -46.72 -38.58 -11.37
N THR A 854 -47.07 -39.55 -10.50
CA THR A 854 -47.48 -39.28 -9.11
C THR A 854 -46.28 -39.16 -8.16
N LYS A 855 -45.09 -39.62 -8.58
CA LYS A 855 -43.86 -39.58 -7.79
C LYS A 855 -42.93 -38.46 -8.26
N LYS A 856 -42.33 -37.77 -7.29
CA LYS A 856 -41.36 -36.70 -7.51
C LYS A 856 -39.95 -37.15 -7.12
N GLU A 857 -38.96 -36.75 -7.91
CA GLU A 857 -37.54 -36.92 -7.61
C GLU A 857 -36.80 -35.60 -7.58
N TYR A 858 -35.71 -35.55 -6.82
CA TYR A 858 -34.84 -34.38 -6.72
C TYR A 858 -33.80 -34.39 -7.85
N ALA A 859 -33.59 -33.23 -8.47
CA ALA A 859 -32.60 -33.10 -9.54
C ALA A 859 -31.16 -33.09 -8.98
N TYR A 860 -30.22 -33.65 -9.74
CA TYR A 860 -28.79 -33.46 -9.48
C TYR A 860 -28.35 -32.12 -10.05
N GLN A 861 -27.58 -31.33 -9.31
CA GLN A 861 -27.21 -29.98 -9.71
C GLN A 861 -25.70 -29.79 -9.83
N ASN A 862 -25.31 -28.87 -10.72
CA ASN A 862 -23.94 -28.36 -10.78
C ASN A 862 -23.92 -26.84 -10.59
N SER A 863 -22.77 -26.35 -10.12
CA SER A 863 -22.39 -24.93 -10.16
C SER A 863 -20.95 -24.82 -10.64
N TRP A 864 -20.62 -23.81 -11.43
CA TRP A 864 -19.27 -23.61 -11.94
C TRP A 864 -19.01 -22.14 -12.19
N GLY A 865 -17.80 -21.65 -11.90
CA GLY A 865 -17.49 -20.23 -12.09
C GLY A 865 -16.03 -19.89 -12.37
N LEU A 866 -15.87 -18.75 -13.05
CA LEU A 866 -14.60 -18.09 -13.36
C LEU A 866 -14.73 -16.57 -13.13
N SER A 867 -13.62 -15.87 -12.94
CA SER A 867 -13.65 -14.41 -12.72
C SER A 867 -12.57 -13.65 -13.46
N THR A 868 -12.59 -12.34 -13.30
CA THR A 868 -11.53 -11.43 -13.77
C THR A 868 -10.16 -11.71 -13.14
N ARG A 869 -10.06 -12.62 -12.17
CA ARG A 869 -8.80 -13.22 -11.71
C ARG A 869 -7.99 -13.84 -12.84
N THR A 870 -8.65 -14.37 -13.87
CA THR A 870 -8.01 -14.81 -15.11
C THR A 870 -7.08 -13.75 -15.70
N ILE A 871 -7.48 -12.47 -15.69
CA ILE A 871 -6.69 -11.33 -16.17
C ILE A 871 -5.49 -11.08 -15.25
N GLY A 872 -5.69 -11.14 -13.93
CA GLY A 872 -4.58 -11.01 -12.99
C GLY A 872 -3.53 -12.12 -13.17
N VAL A 873 -3.97 -13.38 -13.34
CA VAL A 873 -3.09 -14.53 -13.62
C VAL A 873 -2.33 -14.33 -14.93
N LEU A 874 -3.00 -13.86 -16.00
CA LEU A 874 -2.38 -13.51 -17.27
C LEU A 874 -1.24 -12.51 -17.11
N ILE A 875 -1.49 -11.42 -16.38
CA ILE A 875 -0.52 -10.34 -16.16
C ILE A 875 0.68 -10.87 -15.36
N MET A 876 0.43 -11.56 -14.25
CA MET A 876 1.49 -12.10 -13.38
C MET A 876 2.35 -13.15 -14.08
N THR A 877 1.77 -13.93 -15.00
CA THR A 877 2.50 -14.98 -15.74
C THR A 877 3.39 -14.38 -16.82
N HIS A 878 2.82 -13.57 -17.72
CA HIS A 878 3.52 -13.19 -18.96
C HIS A 878 4.25 -11.85 -18.90
N SER A 879 3.73 -10.87 -18.15
CA SER A 879 4.26 -9.50 -18.18
C SER A 879 5.65 -9.39 -17.57
N ASP A 880 6.40 -8.37 -18.01
CA ASP A 880 7.82 -8.16 -17.66
C ASP A 880 8.10 -6.73 -17.16
N ASN A 881 9.38 -6.39 -16.96
CA ASN A 881 9.82 -5.08 -16.48
C ASN A 881 9.68 -3.94 -17.52
N LYS A 882 9.19 -4.23 -18.73
CA LYS A 882 8.88 -3.21 -19.75
C LYS A 882 7.38 -2.92 -19.85
N GLY A 883 6.53 -3.79 -19.31
CA GLY A 883 5.08 -3.62 -19.30
C GLY A 883 4.34 -4.93 -19.57
N LEU A 884 3.13 -4.81 -20.13
CA LEU A 884 2.29 -5.96 -20.47
C LEU A 884 2.94 -6.82 -21.56
N VAL A 885 2.73 -8.13 -21.48
CA VAL A 885 3.00 -9.10 -22.55
C VAL A 885 1.73 -9.93 -22.71
N LEU A 886 1.08 -9.86 -23.87
CA LEU A 886 -0.21 -10.49 -24.11
C LEU A 886 -0.09 -11.61 -25.16
N PRO A 887 -0.65 -12.80 -24.89
CA PRO A 887 -0.87 -13.83 -25.89
C PRO A 887 -1.71 -13.30 -27.06
N PRO A 888 -1.33 -13.55 -28.32
CA PRO A 888 -2.07 -13.07 -29.49
C PRO A 888 -3.55 -13.44 -29.50
N ARG A 889 -3.89 -14.62 -28.98
CA ARG A 889 -5.27 -15.08 -28.92
C ARG A 889 -6.12 -14.36 -27.88
N VAL A 890 -5.56 -13.67 -26.87
CA VAL A 890 -6.32 -12.84 -25.90
C VAL A 890 -6.06 -11.32 -26.00
N SER A 891 -5.01 -10.89 -26.71
CA SER A 891 -4.75 -9.47 -26.97
C SER A 891 -5.87 -8.71 -27.72
N PRO A 892 -6.38 -7.58 -27.18
CA PRO A 892 -7.33 -6.71 -27.89
C PRO A 892 -6.80 -6.21 -29.24
N LEU A 893 -5.49 -5.96 -29.30
CA LEU A 893 -4.78 -5.53 -30.49
C LEU A 893 -3.55 -6.41 -30.70
N GLN A 894 -3.51 -7.18 -31.77
CA GLN A 894 -2.39 -8.08 -32.07
C GLN A 894 -1.26 -7.31 -32.75
N ILE A 895 -1.60 -6.41 -33.68
CA ILE A 895 -0.64 -5.77 -34.56
C ILE A 895 -0.82 -4.25 -34.51
N VAL A 896 0.29 -3.51 -34.38
CA VAL A 896 0.29 -2.06 -34.64
C VAL A 896 1.24 -1.73 -35.78
N ILE A 897 0.73 -1.01 -36.78
CA ILE A 897 1.52 -0.53 -37.92
C ILE A 897 1.94 0.90 -37.62
N ILE A 898 3.24 1.16 -37.65
CA ILE A 898 3.83 2.47 -37.40
C ILE A 898 4.64 2.89 -38.62
N PRO A 899 4.25 3.97 -39.32
CA PRO A 899 5.07 4.54 -40.37
C PRO A 899 6.35 5.12 -39.74
N VAL A 900 7.52 4.75 -40.28
CA VAL A 900 8.84 5.17 -39.79
C VAL A 900 9.66 5.81 -40.90
N GLY A 901 10.71 6.54 -40.53
CA GLY A 901 11.62 7.14 -41.51
C GLY A 901 11.06 8.36 -42.26
N ILE A 902 9.92 8.90 -41.83
CA ILE A 902 9.42 10.19 -42.30
C ILE A 902 10.31 11.29 -41.72
N THR A 903 11.05 11.97 -42.58
CA THR A 903 11.93 13.09 -42.23
C THR A 903 11.37 14.39 -42.83
N SER A 904 11.99 15.54 -42.52
CA SER A 904 11.73 16.79 -43.25
C SER A 904 12.01 16.66 -44.76
N SER A 905 12.71 15.59 -45.13
CA SER A 905 13.02 15.16 -46.48
C SER A 905 12.32 13.82 -46.83
N THR A 906 11.00 13.60 -46.68
CA THR A 906 10.18 12.61 -47.48
C THR A 906 8.86 13.22 -48.11
N THR A 907 8.77 13.41 -49.46
CA THR A 907 7.76 14.28 -50.19
C THR A 907 6.32 14.03 -49.81
N PRO A 908 5.36 14.95 -50.01
CA PRO A 908 3.96 14.67 -49.69
C PRO A 908 3.51 13.46 -50.45
N GLU A 909 3.91 13.33 -51.72
CA GLU A 909 3.58 12.15 -52.49
C GLU A 909 4.22 10.91 -51.89
N ALA A 910 5.49 10.95 -51.46
CA ALA A 910 6.15 9.81 -50.82
C ALA A 910 5.55 9.48 -49.43
N LYS A 911 5.20 10.48 -48.63
CA LYS A 911 4.54 10.35 -47.33
C LYS A 911 3.13 9.79 -47.52
N GLN A 912 2.38 10.29 -48.50
CA GLN A 912 1.03 9.83 -48.80
C GLN A 912 1.08 8.38 -49.32
N ASN A 913 1.98 8.06 -50.25
CA ASN A 913 2.18 6.71 -50.75
C ASN A 913 2.56 5.73 -49.60
N LEU A 914 3.41 6.15 -48.66
CA LEU A 914 3.73 5.35 -47.47
C LEU A 914 2.50 5.13 -46.58
N LEU A 915 1.68 6.15 -46.37
CA LEU A 915 0.46 6.06 -45.57
C LEU A 915 -0.59 5.18 -46.27
N ASP A 916 -0.75 5.30 -47.59
CA ASP A 916 -1.64 4.47 -48.40
C ASP A 916 -1.19 3.00 -48.39
N ALA A 917 0.13 2.75 -48.45
CA ALA A 917 0.69 1.41 -48.30
C ALA A 917 0.44 0.84 -46.89
N CYS A 918 0.64 1.64 -45.84
CA CYS A 918 0.31 1.27 -44.46
C CYS A 918 -1.19 0.95 -44.30
N ASP A 919 -2.07 1.76 -44.88
CA ASP A 919 -3.52 1.58 -44.82
C ASP A 919 -3.96 0.33 -45.61
N LYS A 920 -3.38 0.10 -46.79
CA LYS A 920 -3.61 -1.13 -47.56
C LYS A 920 -3.17 -2.38 -46.78
N LEU A 921 -2.03 -2.31 -46.10
CA LEU A 921 -1.54 -3.39 -45.26
C LEU A 921 -2.48 -3.63 -44.06
N HIS A 922 -2.91 -2.57 -43.38
CA HIS A 922 -3.89 -2.64 -42.30
C HIS A 922 -5.18 -3.33 -42.76
N LYS A 923 -5.75 -2.90 -43.89
CA LYS A 923 -6.95 -3.51 -44.50
C LYS A 923 -6.74 -4.98 -44.84
N SER A 924 -5.55 -5.34 -45.32
CA SER A 924 -5.21 -6.74 -45.64
C SER A 924 -5.17 -7.62 -44.39
N PHE A 925 -4.59 -7.12 -43.28
CA PHE A 925 -4.63 -7.82 -42.00
C PHE A 925 -6.05 -7.97 -41.47
N VAL A 926 -6.86 -6.90 -41.49
CA VAL A 926 -8.26 -6.95 -41.04
C VAL A 926 -9.09 -7.94 -41.88
N ALA A 927 -8.91 -7.95 -43.21
CA ALA A 927 -9.57 -8.90 -44.10
C ALA A 927 -9.20 -10.37 -43.80
N ALA A 928 -8.00 -10.61 -43.26
CA ALA A 928 -7.53 -11.91 -42.80
C ALA A 928 -7.89 -12.20 -41.31
N ASN A 929 -8.79 -11.42 -40.71
CA ASN A 929 -9.20 -11.53 -39.30
C ASN A 929 -8.06 -11.33 -38.27
N LEU A 930 -7.02 -10.58 -38.66
CA LEU A 930 -5.96 -10.15 -37.76
C LEU A 930 -6.27 -8.76 -37.19
N ARG A 931 -6.35 -8.66 -35.85
CA ARG A 931 -6.67 -7.40 -35.15
C ARG A 931 -5.47 -6.46 -35.22
N SER A 932 -5.53 -5.54 -36.18
CA SER A 932 -4.47 -4.57 -36.44
C SER A 932 -4.96 -3.13 -36.30
N LYS A 933 -4.02 -2.20 -36.07
CA LYS A 933 -4.27 -0.76 -36.02
C LYS A 933 -3.14 -0.02 -36.73
N LEU A 934 -3.49 0.95 -37.56
CA LEU A 934 -2.55 1.94 -38.08
C LEU A 934 -2.43 3.12 -37.11
N ASP A 935 -1.22 3.43 -36.64
CA ASP A 935 -0.94 4.65 -35.88
C ASP A 935 -0.15 5.66 -36.73
N SER A 936 -0.89 6.45 -37.49
CA SER A 936 -0.37 7.54 -38.33
C SER A 936 -0.29 8.89 -37.61
N THR A 937 -0.42 8.95 -36.27
CA THR A 937 -0.43 10.23 -35.54
C THR A 937 0.91 10.99 -35.68
N ASP A 938 0.87 12.20 -36.21
CA ASP A 938 2.10 12.98 -36.50
C ASP A 938 2.69 13.69 -35.26
N HIS A 939 1.91 13.90 -34.19
CA HIS A 939 2.32 14.67 -33.02
C HIS A 939 3.19 13.87 -32.02
N GLN A 940 3.34 12.56 -32.21
CA GLN A 940 4.16 11.69 -31.38
C GLN A 940 5.26 11.03 -32.20
N THR A 941 6.47 10.99 -31.63
CA THR A 941 7.62 10.38 -32.32
C THR A 941 7.45 8.85 -32.40
N PRO A 942 7.99 8.18 -33.43
CA PRO A 942 7.97 6.72 -33.49
C PRO A 942 8.53 6.06 -32.24
N GLY A 943 9.61 6.60 -31.66
CA GLY A 943 10.17 6.09 -30.40
C GLY A 943 9.21 6.16 -29.21
N TRP A 944 8.38 7.21 -29.11
CA TRP A 944 7.32 7.28 -28.11
C TRP A 944 6.27 6.21 -28.34
N LYS A 945 5.82 6.05 -29.60
CA LYS A 945 4.81 5.04 -29.97
C LYS A 945 5.31 3.63 -29.69
N PHE A 946 6.59 3.36 -29.95
CA PHE A 946 7.21 2.07 -29.66
C PHE A 946 7.08 1.74 -28.19
N ASN A 947 7.44 2.66 -27.30
CA ASN A 947 7.34 2.47 -25.86
C ASN A 947 5.88 2.37 -25.39
N HIS A 948 4.97 3.19 -25.95
CA HIS A 948 3.54 3.14 -25.62
C HIS A 948 2.92 1.77 -25.95
N TYR A 949 3.11 1.26 -27.17
CA TYR A 949 2.56 -0.04 -27.56
C TYR A 949 3.30 -1.23 -26.94
N GLU A 950 4.58 -1.07 -26.60
CA GLU A 950 5.34 -2.04 -25.82
C GLU A 950 4.77 -2.15 -24.39
N LEU A 951 4.53 -1.01 -23.74
CA LEU A 951 3.93 -0.95 -22.40
C LEU A 951 2.53 -1.57 -22.35
N LYS A 952 1.72 -1.36 -23.40
CA LYS A 952 0.37 -1.94 -23.55
C LYS A 952 0.35 -3.40 -24.02
N GLY A 953 1.51 -3.96 -24.37
CA GLY A 953 1.66 -5.37 -24.70
C GLY A 953 1.13 -5.79 -26.07
N VAL A 954 1.11 -4.89 -27.07
CA VAL A 954 0.76 -5.25 -28.45
C VAL A 954 1.75 -6.28 -28.98
N CYS A 955 1.26 -7.42 -29.45
CA CYS A 955 2.08 -8.61 -29.72
C CYS A 955 3.17 -8.37 -30.78
N VAL A 956 2.81 -7.72 -31.89
CA VAL A 956 3.72 -7.41 -33.00
C VAL A 956 3.61 -5.93 -33.38
N ARG A 957 4.74 -5.24 -33.37
CA ARG A 957 4.88 -3.91 -33.98
C ARG A 957 5.42 -4.07 -35.40
N VAL A 958 4.67 -3.60 -36.38
CA VAL A 958 5.09 -3.53 -37.78
C VAL A 958 5.59 -2.12 -38.08
N GLU A 959 6.85 -2.01 -38.48
CA GLU A 959 7.48 -0.77 -38.92
C GLU A 959 7.53 -0.79 -40.46
N LEU A 960 7.00 0.25 -41.10
CA LEU A 960 7.08 0.43 -42.55
C LEU A 960 7.61 1.84 -42.85
N GLY A 961 8.76 1.93 -43.51
CA GLY A 961 9.32 3.19 -43.98
C GLY A 961 9.55 3.19 -45.49
N PRO A 962 9.93 4.35 -46.08
CA PRO A 962 10.18 4.46 -47.53
C PRO A 962 11.19 3.41 -48.03
N LYS A 963 12.20 3.14 -47.18
CA LYS A 963 13.24 2.15 -47.44
C LYS A 963 12.73 0.73 -47.56
N ASP A 964 11.77 0.37 -46.73
CA ASP A 964 11.23 -0.98 -46.68
C ASP A 964 10.20 -1.16 -47.80
N LEU A 965 9.46 -0.09 -48.12
CA LEU A 965 8.55 -0.05 -49.25
C LEU A 965 9.28 -0.25 -50.60
N GLU A 966 10.41 0.42 -50.83
CA GLU A 966 11.26 0.21 -52.01
C GLU A 966 11.79 -1.24 -52.12
N LYS A 967 12.01 -1.91 -50.98
CA LYS A 967 12.46 -3.30 -50.92
C LYS A 967 11.29 -4.30 -50.91
N SER A 968 10.05 -3.81 -51.01
CA SER A 968 8.84 -4.62 -50.89
C SER A 968 8.81 -5.48 -49.62
N GLN A 969 9.17 -4.90 -48.47
CA GLN A 969 9.24 -5.58 -47.17
C GLN A 969 8.68 -4.73 -46.02
N ILE A 970 8.42 -5.37 -44.88
CA ILE A 970 8.12 -4.75 -43.58
C ILE A 970 9.11 -5.24 -42.52
N VAL A 971 9.27 -4.49 -41.43
CA VAL A 971 9.99 -4.97 -40.24
C VAL A 971 9.00 -5.31 -39.14
N ALA A 972 8.92 -6.58 -38.74
CA ALA A 972 8.09 -7.04 -37.64
C ALA A 972 8.93 -7.18 -36.37
N CYS A 973 8.51 -6.52 -35.29
CA CYS A 973 9.14 -6.57 -33.97
C CYS A 973 8.22 -7.27 -32.98
N ARG A 974 8.68 -8.37 -32.39
CA ARG A 974 7.97 -9.11 -31.35
C ARG A 974 8.00 -8.37 -30.00
N ARG A 975 6.91 -8.42 -29.23
CA ARG A 975 6.86 -7.83 -27.88
C ARG A 975 7.49 -8.72 -26.80
N ASP A 976 7.29 -10.02 -26.88
CA ASP A 976 7.73 -10.99 -25.87
C ASP A 976 9.24 -11.19 -25.84
N THR A 977 9.91 -11.16 -27.01
CA THR A 977 11.37 -11.32 -27.13
C THR A 977 12.11 -10.03 -27.52
N GLY A 978 11.44 -9.09 -28.19
CA GLY A 978 12.07 -7.92 -28.80
C GLY A 978 12.77 -8.20 -30.13
N GLU A 979 12.70 -9.43 -30.64
CA GLU A 979 13.31 -9.82 -31.91
C GLU A 979 12.67 -9.11 -33.10
N LYS A 980 13.48 -8.79 -34.11
CA LYS A 980 13.06 -8.15 -35.35
C LYS A 980 13.29 -9.07 -36.54
N SER A 981 12.30 -9.17 -37.42
CA SER A 981 12.38 -9.91 -38.68
C SER A 981 11.96 -9.01 -39.85
N ASN A 982 12.59 -9.19 -41.01
CA ASN A 982 12.15 -8.55 -42.25
C ASN A 982 11.24 -9.53 -42.99
N ILE A 983 10.03 -9.11 -43.32
CA ILE A 983 9.00 -9.95 -43.97
C ILE A 983 8.63 -9.31 -45.31
N SER A 984 8.46 -10.10 -46.36
CA SER A 984 8.03 -9.57 -47.66
C SER A 984 6.61 -9.03 -47.59
N LEU A 985 6.36 -7.88 -48.22
CA LEU A 985 5.01 -7.31 -48.32
C LEU A 985 4.02 -8.24 -49.03
N ALA A 986 4.50 -9.11 -49.93
CA ALA A 986 3.67 -10.07 -50.64
C ALA A 986 3.12 -11.19 -49.72
N THR A 987 3.92 -11.63 -48.74
CA THR A 987 3.59 -12.72 -47.81
C THR A 987 3.23 -12.22 -46.41
N ALA A 988 3.17 -10.90 -46.20
CA ALA A 988 3.04 -10.28 -44.88
C ALA A 988 1.87 -10.80 -44.05
N VAL A 989 0.71 -11.04 -44.66
CA VAL A 989 -0.48 -11.57 -43.96
C VAL A 989 -0.22 -12.98 -43.43
N GLU A 990 0.35 -13.85 -44.27
CA GLU A 990 0.64 -15.25 -43.92
C GLU A 990 1.75 -15.34 -42.86
N ASP A 991 2.85 -14.62 -43.07
CA ASP A 991 4.02 -14.66 -42.19
C ASP A 991 3.74 -14.04 -40.82
N ILE A 992 2.97 -12.95 -40.76
CA ILE A 992 2.52 -12.37 -39.48
C ILE A 992 1.51 -13.29 -38.79
N GLY A 993 0.63 -13.97 -39.54
CA GLY A 993 -0.27 -14.99 -39.01
C GLY A 993 0.51 -16.12 -38.32
N LYS A 994 1.52 -16.68 -39.00
CA LYS A 994 2.43 -17.69 -38.43
C LYS A 994 3.18 -17.16 -37.21
N LEU A 995 3.72 -15.93 -37.29
CA LEU A 995 4.42 -15.31 -36.17
C LEU A 995 3.55 -15.16 -34.92
N LEU A 996 2.26 -14.84 -35.07
CA LEU A 996 1.33 -14.77 -33.92
C LEU A 996 1.07 -16.14 -33.30
N GLU A 997 0.95 -17.21 -34.11
CA GLU A 997 0.85 -18.58 -33.58
C GLU A 997 2.15 -19.04 -32.91
N ASP A 998 3.31 -18.65 -33.45
CA ASP A 998 4.62 -18.90 -32.84
C ASP A 998 4.75 -18.18 -31.49
N ILE A 999 4.33 -16.91 -31.39
CA ILE A 999 4.31 -16.17 -30.12
C ILE A 999 3.42 -16.89 -29.11
N GLN A 1000 2.18 -17.25 -29.50
CA GLN A 1000 1.25 -17.99 -28.62
C GLN A 1000 1.89 -19.27 -28.08
N SER A 1001 2.49 -20.07 -28.98
CA SER A 1001 3.12 -21.35 -28.63
C SER A 1001 4.35 -21.16 -27.74
N SER A 1002 5.17 -20.15 -28.02
CA SER A 1002 6.38 -19.85 -27.24
C SER A 1002 6.06 -19.35 -25.83
N LEU A 1003 5.00 -18.54 -25.66
CA LEU A 1003 4.54 -18.09 -24.35
C LEU A 1003 4.04 -19.27 -23.50
N TYR A 1004 3.26 -20.17 -24.11
CA TYR A 1004 2.81 -21.40 -23.43
C TYR A 1004 4.00 -22.27 -23.02
N ALA A 1005 4.92 -22.55 -23.95
CA ALA A 1005 6.10 -23.37 -23.68
C ALA A 1005 6.97 -22.78 -22.55
N LYS A 1006 7.16 -21.45 -22.54
CA LYS A 1006 7.89 -20.75 -21.48
C LYS A 1006 7.20 -20.87 -20.13
N ALA A 1007 5.89 -20.63 -20.07
CA ALA A 1007 5.12 -20.74 -18.82
C ALA A 1007 5.07 -22.20 -18.33
N LYS A 1008 4.96 -23.17 -19.24
CA LYS A 1008 5.00 -24.61 -18.92
C LYS A 1008 6.34 -25.04 -18.35
N ALA A 1009 7.45 -24.61 -18.96
CA ALA A 1009 8.78 -24.87 -18.45
C ALA A 1009 9.00 -24.27 -17.05
N ASP A 1010 8.49 -23.06 -16.80
CA ASP A 1010 8.56 -22.42 -15.47
C ASP A 1010 7.75 -23.18 -14.42
N MET A 1011 6.52 -23.59 -14.75
CA MET A 1011 5.68 -24.40 -13.86
C MET A 1011 6.33 -25.76 -13.55
N ASP A 1012 6.83 -26.46 -14.57
CA ASP A 1012 7.44 -27.77 -14.43
C ASP A 1012 8.73 -27.72 -13.60
N ALA A 1013 9.56 -26.68 -13.79
CA ALA A 1013 10.77 -26.47 -13.02
C ALA A 1013 10.50 -26.22 -11.53
N HIS A 1014 9.31 -25.75 -11.18
CA HIS A 1014 8.88 -25.47 -9.81
C HIS A 1014 7.80 -26.43 -9.31
N GLN A 1015 7.69 -27.62 -9.90
CA GLN A 1015 6.85 -28.69 -9.40
C GLN A 1015 7.72 -29.88 -8.98
N ALA A 1016 7.60 -30.30 -7.72
CA ALA A 1016 8.43 -31.38 -7.18
C ALA A 1016 7.57 -32.52 -6.59
N LEU A 1017 7.96 -33.76 -6.87
CA LEU A 1017 7.42 -34.94 -6.20
C LEU A 1017 8.22 -35.19 -4.92
N VAL A 1018 7.56 -35.21 -3.76
CA VAL A 1018 8.23 -35.35 -2.46
C VAL A 1018 7.56 -36.43 -1.61
N THR A 1019 8.37 -37.21 -0.89
CA THR A 1019 7.88 -38.30 -0.01
C THR A 1019 8.35 -38.17 1.43
N SER A 1020 9.17 -37.18 1.75
CA SER A 1020 9.64 -36.90 3.11
C SER A 1020 9.26 -35.49 3.55
N TRP A 1021 8.98 -35.31 4.84
CA TRP A 1021 8.60 -34.01 5.40
C TRP A 1021 9.72 -32.97 5.30
N GLU A 1022 10.99 -33.40 5.49
CA GLU A 1022 12.15 -32.52 5.37
C GLU A 1022 12.27 -31.96 3.93
N GLU A 1023 12.14 -32.82 2.93
CA GLU A 1023 12.15 -32.40 1.52
C GLU A 1023 10.94 -31.53 1.17
N PHE A 1024 9.76 -31.84 1.73
CA PHE A 1024 8.56 -31.02 1.58
C PHE A 1024 8.82 -29.58 2.06
N LEU A 1025 9.35 -29.40 3.26
CA LEU A 1025 9.67 -28.07 3.79
C LEU A 1025 10.75 -27.37 2.96
N LYS A 1026 11.80 -28.09 2.55
CA LYS A 1026 12.87 -27.53 1.72
C LYS A 1026 12.32 -27.02 0.38
N LYS A 1027 11.62 -27.86 -0.36
CA LYS A 1027 11.10 -27.53 -1.70
C LYS A 1027 10.01 -26.47 -1.66
N LEU A 1028 9.15 -26.46 -0.63
CA LEU A 1028 8.18 -25.38 -0.42
C LEU A 1028 8.87 -24.02 -0.25
N ASN A 1029 10.01 -24.00 0.44
CA ASN A 1029 10.81 -22.79 0.63
C ASN A 1029 11.60 -22.38 -0.62
N GLU A 1030 11.92 -23.32 -1.50
CA GLU A 1030 12.42 -23.09 -2.86
C GLU A 1030 11.30 -22.68 -3.85
N LYS A 1031 10.16 -22.16 -3.33
CA LYS A 1031 9.02 -21.66 -4.10
C LYS A 1031 8.29 -22.73 -4.94
N CYS A 1032 8.53 -24.02 -4.71
CA CYS A 1032 7.89 -25.07 -5.48
C CYS A 1032 6.45 -25.40 -5.02
N THR A 1033 5.63 -25.87 -5.95
CA THR A 1033 4.43 -26.68 -5.64
C THR A 1033 4.83 -28.15 -5.53
N LEU A 1034 4.19 -28.88 -4.63
CA LEU A 1034 4.66 -30.18 -4.16
C LEU A 1034 3.61 -31.24 -4.35
N ILE A 1035 3.91 -32.28 -5.11
CA ILE A 1035 3.08 -33.48 -5.18
C ILE A 1035 3.55 -34.43 -4.09
N ALA A 1036 2.68 -34.73 -3.11
CA ALA A 1036 3.04 -35.54 -1.94
C ALA A 1036 1.94 -36.54 -1.55
N PRO A 1037 2.27 -37.68 -0.91
CA PRO A 1037 1.28 -38.64 -0.42
C PRO A 1037 0.41 -38.03 0.68
N PHE A 1038 -0.91 -38.10 0.53
CA PHE A 1038 -1.84 -37.50 1.47
C PHE A 1038 -2.97 -38.44 1.89
N CYS A 1039 -3.31 -38.44 3.18
CA CYS A 1039 -4.36 -39.29 3.74
C CYS A 1039 -5.80 -38.80 3.46
N GLY A 1040 -5.97 -37.55 3.02
CA GLY A 1040 -7.28 -36.96 2.73
C GLY A 1040 -8.06 -36.45 3.95
N ARG A 1041 -7.49 -36.50 5.16
CA ARG A 1041 -8.18 -36.07 6.39
C ARG A 1041 -8.01 -34.56 6.63
N PRO A 1042 -9.07 -33.81 6.96
CA PRO A 1042 -8.99 -32.38 7.25
C PRO A 1042 -7.98 -32.02 8.35
N GLU A 1043 -7.92 -32.81 9.42
CA GLU A 1043 -6.96 -32.62 10.53
C GLU A 1043 -5.50 -32.69 10.07
N CYS A 1044 -5.19 -33.59 9.13
CA CYS A 1044 -3.84 -33.70 8.59
C CYS A 1044 -3.50 -32.50 7.71
N GLU A 1045 -4.48 -31.94 7.01
CA GLU A 1045 -4.32 -30.73 6.23
C GLU A 1045 -4.05 -29.50 7.11
N ASP A 1046 -4.75 -29.39 8.24
CA ASP A 1046 -4.46 -28.37 9.26
C ASP A 1046 -3.04 -28.46 9.79
N ASN A 1047 -2.59 -29.67 10.12
CA ASN A 1047 -1.24 -29.90 10.62
C ASN A 1047 -0.20 -29.53 9.55
N ILE A 1048 -0.38 -29.96 8.30
CA ILE A 1048 0.52 -29.58 7.18
C ILE A 1048 0.58 -28.06 7.05
N LYS A 1049 -0.57 -27.38 7.06
CA LYS A 1049 -0.63 -25.91 6.94
C LYS A 1049 0.06 -25.23 8.12
N LYS A 1050 -0.14 -25.68 9.34
CA LYS A 1050 0.44 -25.10 10.55
C LYS A 1050 1.96 -25.32 10.60
N ASP A 1051 2.41 -26.55 10.37
CA ASP A 1051 3.80 -26.97 10.61
C ASP A 1051 4.72 -26.66 9.41
N SER A 1052 4.16 -26.15 8.30
CA SER A 1052 4.93 -25.66 7.14
C SER A 1052 5.02 -24.13 7.04
N VAL A 1053 4.55 -23.40 8.06
CA VAL A 1053 4.74 -21.94 8.17
C VAL A 1053 6.22 -21.64 8.40
N ARG A 1054 6.71 -20.57 7.77
CA ARG A 1054 8.06 -20.04 8.01
C ARG A 1054 8.01 -18.55 8.33
N GLU A 1055 8.80 -18.14 9.31
CA GLU A 1055 9.18 -16.74 9.52
C GLU A 1055 10.38 -16.40 8.63
N THR A 1056 10.27 -15.35 7.81
CA THR A 1056 11.35 -14.89 6.93
C THR A 1056 12.05 -13.65 7.47
N SER A 1057 13.38 -13.66 7.40
CA SER A 1057 14.31 -12.58 7.74
C SER A 1057 14.43 -11.48 6.67
N ASP A 1058 13.84 -11.67 5.48
CA ASP A 1058 14.26 -10.95 4.25
C ASP A 1058 13.25 -9.91 3.76
N GLY A 1059 12.64 -9.14 4.67
CA GLY A 1059 11.96 -7.86 4.37
C GLY A 1059 10.81 -7.84 3.35
N SER A 1060 10.42 -8.98 2.76
CA SER A 1060 9.37 -9.10 1.75
C SER A 1060 8.09 -9.67 2.37
N SER A 1061 7.14 -8.77 2.65
CA SER A 1061 5.71 -9.02 2.88
C SER A 1061 5.31 -10.21 3.79
N GLY A 1062 5.21 -9.97 5.11
CA GLY A 1062 4.43 -10.77 6.07
C GLY A 1062 4.91 -12.21 6.35
N PRO A 1063 4.31 -12.93 7.32
CA PRO A 1063 4.60 -14.35 7.52
C PRO A 1063 4.21 -15.15 6.26
N LEU A 1064 5.11 -16.00 5.78
CA LEU A 1064 4.79 -16.90 4.67
C LEU A 1064 3.72 -17.89 5.13
N MET A 1065 2.53 -17.81 4.53
CA MET A 1065 1.47 -18.78 4.77
C MET A 1065 1.99 -20.20 4.54
N GLY A 1066 1.59 -21.13 5.40
CA GLY A 1066 1.92 -22.55 5.22
C GLY A 1066 1.22 -23.15 4.01
N ALA A 1067 1.66 -24.35 3.61
CA ALA A 1067 1.12 -25.05 2.47
C ALA A 1067 -0.36 -25.42 2.67
N LYS A 1068 -1.15 -25.24 1.62
CA LYS A 1068 -2.52 -25.76 1.51
C LYS A 1068 -2.56 -26.90 0.52
N SER A 1069 -3.58 -27.76 0.63
CA SER A 1069 -3.90 -28.67 -0.48
C SER A 1069 -4.51 -27.85 -1.62
N LEU A 1070 -3.84 -27.80 -2.77
CA LEU A 1070 -4.34 -27.08 -3.94
C LEU A 1070 -5.36 -27.95 -4.68
N CYS A 1071 -4.97 -29.20 -4.99
CA CYS A 1071 -5.86 -30.22 -5.53
C CYS A 1071 -5.23 -31.62 -5.43
N ILE A 1072 -6.02 -32.66 -5.68
CA ILE A 1072 -5.59 -34.01 -6.02
C ILE A 1072 -5.54 -34.06 -7.56
N PRO A 1073 -4.36 -34.08 -8.18
CA PRO A 1073 -4.25 -34.02 -9.64
C PRO A 1073 -4.95 -35.20 -10.32
N LYS A 1074 -5.65 -34.97 -11.43
CA LYS A 1074 -6.24 -36.07 -12.23
C LYS A 1074 -5.15 -37.02 -12.76
N HIS A 1075 -4.03 -36.45 -13.18
CA HIS A 1075 -2.84 -37.22 -13.57
C HIS A 1075 -1.96 -37.47 -12.35
N GLN A 1076 -2.14 -38.64 -11.74
CA GLN A 1076 -1.33 -39.08 -10.60
C GLN A 1076 0.09 -39.49 -11.06
N PRO A 1077 1.12 -39.31 -10.22
CA PRO A 1077 2.47 -39.80 -10.51
C PRO A 1077 2.52 -41.31 -10.81
N ALA A 1078 3.50 -41.73 -11.61
CA ALA A 1078 3.73 -43.14 -11.90
C ALA A 1078 4.06 -43.99 -10.65
N ALA A 1079 4.63 -43.35 -9.62
CA ALA A 1079 4.91 -43.98 -8.33
C ALA A 1079 3.60 -44.35 -7.62
N LYS A 1080 3.34 -45.66 -7.48
CA LYS A 1080 2.14 -46.16 -6.80
C LYS A 1080 2.28 -46.05 -5.28
N LEU A 1081 1.20 -45.67 -4.61
CA LEU A 1081 1.09 -45.77 -3.15
C LEU A 1081 0.95 -47.24 -2.76
N THR A 1082 1.82 -47.72 -1.88
CA THR A 1082 1.85 -49.11 -1.38
C THR A 1082 1.35 -49.17 0.07
N ASP A 1083 1.22 -50.37 0.62
CA ASP A 1083 0.88 -50.55 2.05
C ASP A 1083 1.95 -49.99 3.00
N SER A 1084 3.20 -49.89 2.54
CA SER A 1084 4.29 -49.25 3.27
C SER A 1084 4.37 -47.73 3.10
N SER A 1085 3.58 -47.13 2.21
CA SER A 1085 3.60 -45.67 1.98
C SER A 1085 3.06 -44.91 3.19
N LYS A 1086 3.78 -43.87 3.61
CA LYS A 1086 3.38 -42.99 4.72
C LYS A 1086 2.80 -41.69 4.17
N CYS A 1087 1.87 -41.09 4.91
CA CYS A 1087 1.40 -39.73 4.64
C CYS A 1087 2.57 -38.74 4.82
N ILE A 1088 2.56 -37.64 4.08
CA ILE A 1088 3.68 -36.69 4.07
C ILE A 1088 3.97 -36.05 5.43
N HIS A 1089 2.92 -35.85 6.24
CA HIS A 1089 3.05 -35.26 7.58
C HIS A 1089 3.54 -36.31 8.60
N PRO A 1090 4.61 -36.04 9.38
CA PRO A 1090 5.26 -37.04 10.22
C PRO A 1090 4.40 -37.54 11.38
N SER A 1091 3.47 -36.72 11.88
CA SER A 1091 2.53 -37.14 12.93
C SER A 1091 1.33 -37.95 12.41
N CYS A 1092 1.19 -38.13 11.09
CA CYS A 1092 0.06 -38.84 10.51
C CYS A 1092 0.38 -40.33 10.31
N ASN A 1093 -0.25 -41.18 11.11
CA ASN A 1093 -0.11 -42.64 11.03
C ASN A 1093 -1.14 -43.30 10.10
N VAL A 1094 -1.89 -42.52 9.30
CA VAL A 1094 -2.91 -43.04 8.39
C VAL A 1094 -2.32 -43.19 6.99
N LYS A 1095 -2.65 -44.31 6.33
CA LYS A 1095 -2.21 -44.61 4.96
C LYS A 1095 -2.66 -43.50 3.99
N PRO A 1096 -1.77 -43.00 3.11
CA PRO A 1096 -2.15 -42.04 2.08
C PRO A 1096 -3.13 -42.67 1.09
N LYS A 1097 -4.15 -41.89 0.68
CA LYS A 1097 -5.17 -42.30 -0.29
C LYS A 1097 -4.80 -41.88 -1.72
N SER A 1098 -4.13 -40.74 -1.87
CA SER A 1098 -3.77 -40.16 -3.16
C SER A 1098 -2.51 -39.31 -3.05
N TRP A 1099 -1.91 -39.01 -4.21
CA TRP A 1099 -0.96 -37.91 -4.31
C TRP A 1099 -1.72 -36.60 -4.44
N CYS A 1100 -1.36 -35.62 -3.62
CA CYS A 1100 -1.99 -34.31 -3.59
C CYS A 1100 -0.95 -33.24 -3.89
N LEU A 1101 -1.34 -32.25 -4.69
CA LEU A 1101 -0.57 -31.05 -4.97
C LEU A 1101 -0.77 -30.07 -3.82
N PHE A 1102 0.33 -29.70 -3.16
CA PHE A 1102 0.40 -28.72 -2.10
C PHE A 1102 1.18 -27.48 -2.54
N GLY A 1103 0.90 -26.35 -1.93
CA GLY A 1103 1.68 -25.13 -2.17
C GLY A 1103 1.18 -23.98 -1.33
N ARG A 1104 1.90 -22.85 -1.38
CA ARG A 1104 1.39 -21.59 -0.83
C ARG A 1104 0.35 -21.04 -1.78
N SER A 1105 -0.84 -20.71 -1.30
CA SER A 1105 -1.90 -20.15 -2.15
C SER A 1105 -1.90 -18.63 -2.12
N TYR A 1106 -2.45 -18.02 -3.18
CA TYR A 1106 -2.99 -16.65 -3.11
C TYR A 1106 -4.24 -16.56 -2.24
#